data_AF-A0A7W9KNK4-F1
#
_entry.id   AF-A0A7W9KNK4-F1
#
_cell.length_a   1.000
_cell.length_b   1.000
_cell.length_c   1.000
_cell.angle_alpha   90.00
_cell.angle_beta   90.00
_cell.angle_gamma   90.00
#
_symmetry.space_group_name_H-M   'P 1'
#
loop_
_entity.id
_entity.type
_entity.pdbx_description
1 polymer ?
#
loop_
_entity_poly.entity_id
_entity_poly.type
_entity_poly.pdbx_seq_one_letter_code
_entity_poly.pdbx_strand_id
1 'polypeptide(L)'
;MVAMSAGPEPVESGFPGGLRAPLAVVGAALALLVAWCMIQLPAAGAGGGASAVAQSQELLVNDLARATADSIGDVAGDLSTASALYTVHPDPTPAGTLAAITRGTPQALGLALVQRSSGTLLAGTGEPVPVESLPNKDLDRITVTLVRDQSGATVVLTAAPLTGTDWLVLVTTGLKIPATTLSGQPAEALLLTTFDGQVVKSRGEFDPQYQPLVTAASTNATGGVGSLVGDAGKGPVVDGARTTPIAVYAPILTGDPARPLGLNLVLVGSAPAQAAARTPVETAWMTAILAAAVLAALMLLGFGFVLPLRRLRAEALGGRRRRSYRLREAAVVSATLRNEIVQVRRGRISARTFVVAAVAPLLVCSAVVGVVAATTVPTAPDLVVQGERGLAEVTAGALRDQLSASLSDLRTFATRATDDVRSLKPALVNLIAQNKRYRSVYVTDADGTVQVDAGRTPLRTVERPPAGSGLHQQNTAGRIPVLYANTPLPDHTHVLIGELDVTKLSSILRRSAGNGKLVDSGLRTLASADGYRAFDPLTDQALKQSVTDALGGVGRPGTDQIDGQWYVVAAATVTGSPSTDPLRWTVVLQQPLTTLPLPDNVVRRYALFAALAVGAAGLLLLGWYHSCFVRPLRRLADAAARVHQGDLKTVIYPERLNEIGTLSQCLDKVRRQRTATPAPVPLLV
;
A
#
# COMPACT_ATOMS: atom_id res chain seq x y z
N MET A 1 36.86 72.45 24.95
CA MET A 1 37.26 71.09 24.50
C MET A 1 37.13 70.17 25.70
N VAL A 2 35.93 69.62 25.93
CA VAL A 2 35.63 68.72 27.05
C VAL A 2 35.57 67.32 26.48
N ALA A 3 36.42 66.42 27.00
CA ALA A 3 36.47 65.03 26.58
C ALA A 3 35.11 64.36 26.84
N MET A 4 34.40 63.98 25.78
CA MET A 4 33.25 63.08 25.87
C MET A 4 33.75 61.72 26.34
N SER A 5 33.47 61.36 27.60
CA SER A 5 33.72 60.01 28.10
C SER A 5 32.93 59.01 27.26
N ALA A 6 33.60 57.96 26.75
CA ALA A 6 32.96 56.82 26.14
C ALA A 6 32.02 56.17 27.16
N GLY A 7 30.71 56.33 26.98
CA GLY A 7 29.70 55.59 27.73
C GLY A 7 29.76 54.10 27.39
N PRO A 8 29.26 53.22 28.28
CA PRO A 8 29.34 51.78 28.09
C PRO A 8 28.74 51.36 26.75
N GLU A 9 29.44 50.51 25.99
CA GLU A 9 28.91 49.93 24.77
C GLU A 9 27.62 49.15 25.08
N PRO A 10 26.58 49.28 24.24
CA PRO A 10 25.33 48.59 24.46
C PRO A 10 25.54 47.07 24.40
N VAL A 11 25.18 46.37 25.48
CA VAL A 11 25.26 44.90 25.58
C VAL A 11 24.22 44.28 24.66
N GLU A 12 24.67 43.56 23.62
CA GLU A 12 23.81 42.81 22.71
C GLU A 12 23.93 41.31 22.99
N SER A 13 22.79 40.61 23.09
CA SER A 13 22.79 39.14 23.12
C SER A 13 22.99 38.59 21.71
N GLY A 14 24.13 37.92 21.45
CA GLY A 14 24.49 37.38 20.13
C GLY A 14 23.56 36.30 19.58
N PHE A 15 22.76 35.65 20.43
CA PHE A 15 21.75 34.66 20.04
C PHE A 15 20.64 34.63 21.11
N PRO A 16 19.33 34.58 20.73
CA PRO A 16 18.74 34.53 19.39
C PRO A 16 18.35 35.92 18.83
N GLY A 17 18.97 37.01 19.30
CA GLY A 17 18.47 38.37 19.06
C GLY A 17 18.77 39.03 17.71
N GLY A 18 19.82 38.60 16.99
CA GLY A 18 20.35 39.33 15.82
C GLY A 18 19.56 39.18 14.52
N LEU A 19 19.54 40.21 13.66
CA LEU A 19 18.82 40.22 12.38
C LEU A 19 19.29 39.16 11.36
N ARG A 20 20.49 38.60 11.52
CA ARG A 20 21.12 37.65 10.58
C ARG A 20 20.87 36.19 10.91
N ALA A 21 20.78 35.83 12.19
CA ALA A 21 20.63 34.46 12.64
C ALA A 21 19.43 33.73 12.00
N PRO A 22 18.19 34.26 12.01
CA PRO A 22 17.04 33.57 11.41
C PRO A 22 17.19 33.42 9.90
N LEU A 23 17.75 34.44 9.22
CA LEU A 23 17.99 34.39 7.78
C LEU A 23 19.04 33.35 7.40
N ALA A 24 20.12 33.25 8.18
CA ALA A 24 21.18 32.29 7.94
C ALA A 24 20.72 30.84 8.19
N VAL A 25 20.02 30.61 9.32
CA VAL A 25 19.52 29.27 9.67
C VAL A 25 18.46 28.79 8.69
N VAL A 26 17.43 29.61 8.42
CA VAL A 26 16.37 29.23 7.47
C VAL A 26 16.92 29.19 6.04
N GLY A 27 17.83 30.10 5.68
CA GLY A 27 18.49 30.09 4.37
C GLY A 27 19.32 28.83 4.15
N ALA A 28 20.07 28.37 5.17
CA ALA A 28 20.81 27.12 5.11
C ALA A 28 19.86 25.91 5.00
N ALA A 29 18.77 25.87 5.77
CA ALA A 29 17.77 24.82 5.69
C ALA A 29 17.08 24.76 4.32
N LEU A 30 16.72 25.91 3.75
CA LEU A 30 16.14 26.00 2.41
C LEU A 30 17.14 25.61 1.32
N ALA A 31 18.42 25.97 1.46
CA ALA A 31 19.46 25.55 0.53
C ALA A 31 19.69 24.03 0.56
N LEU A 32 19.70 23.43 1.76
CA LEU A 32 19.76 21.96 1.93
C LEU A 32 18.53 21.29 1.32
N LEU A 33 17.34 21.87 1.49
CA LEU A 33 16.11 21.36 0.86
C LEU A 33 16.19 21.42 -0.66
N VAL A 34 16.68 22.52 -1.25
CA VAL A 34 16.86 22.64 -2.71
C VAL A 34 17.89 21.62 -3.20
N ALA A 35 19.00 21.44 -2.50
CA ALA A 35 20.01 20.43 -2.83
C ALA A 35 19.41 19.01 -2.76
N TRP A 36 18.63 18.72 -1.71
CA TRP A 36 17.89 17.46 -1.57
C TRP A 36 16.94 17.22 -2.73
N CYS A 37 16.14 18.23 -3.12
CA CYS A 37 15.25 18.14 -4.27
C CYS A 37 15.99 17.88 -5.59
N MET A 38 17.14 18.53 -5.80
CA MET A 38 17.99 18.32 -6.99
C MET A 38 18.55 16.90 -7.09
N ILE A 39 18.77 16.23 -5.96
CA ILE A 39 19.28 14.85 -5.92
C ILE A 39 18.14 13.83 -6.03
N GLN A 40 17.07 14.02 -5.27
CA GLN A 40 16.05 12.99 -5.09
C GLN A 40 14.97 12.98 -6.17
N LEU A 41 14.59 14.13 -6.74
CA LEU A 41 13.55 14.15 -7.78
C LEU A 41 13.99 13.39 -9.06
N PRO A 42 15.24 13.53 -9.56
CA PRO A 42 15.71 12.73 -10.69
C PRO A 42 15.86 11.24 -10.35
N ALA A 43 16.40 10.92 -9.16
CA ALA A 43 16.59 9.53 -8.73
C ALA A 43 15.24 8.79 -8.57
N ALA A 44 14.24 9.46 -8.01
CA ALA A 44 12.88 8.93 -7.88
C ALA A 44 12.22 8.63 -9.23
N GLY A 45 12.49 9.46 -10.24
CA GLY A 45 11.98 9.28 -11.59
C GLY A 45 12.57 8.07 -12.33
N ALA A 46 13.82 7.73 -12.04
CA ALA A 46 14.56 6.68 -12.75
C ALA A 46 14.26 5.24 -12.29
N GLY A 47 13.84 5.04 -11.04
CA GLY A 47 13.65 3.70 -10.45
C GLY A 47 12.19 3.31 -10.09
N GLY A 48 11.24 4.24 -10.17
CA GLY A 48 9.87 4.01 -9.70
C GLY A 48 9.07 2.99 -10.54
N GLY A 49 9.34 2.86 -11.84
CA GLY A 49 8.56 1.99 -12.73
C GLY A 49 8.75 0.51 -12.39
N ALA A 50 10.01 0.05 -12.32
CA ALA A 50 10.32 -1.34 -12.01
C ALA A 50 9.92 -1.74 -10.59
N SER A 51 10.07 -0.83 -9.62
CA SER A 51 9.62 -1.07 -8.24
C SER A 51 8.09 -1.12 -8.11
N ALA A 52 7.34 -0.32 -8.88
CA ALA A 52 5.89 -0.42 -8.94
C ALA A 52 5.40 -1.73 -9.56
N VAL A 53 6.04 -2.18 -10.63
CA VAL A 53 5.74 -3.49 -11.23
C VAL A 53 6.06 -4.61 -10.24
N ALA A 54 7.24 -4.56 -9.61
CA ALA A 54 7.64 -5.56 -8.61
C ALA A 54 6.66 -5.61 -7.42
N GLN A 55 6.24 -4.48 -6.87
CA GLN A 55 5.29 -4.44 -5.75
C GLN A 55 3.88 -4.92 -6.16
N SER A 56 3.43 -4.58 -7.37
CA SER A 56 2.16 -5.11 -7.91
C SER A 56 2.21 -6.64 -8.05
N GLN A 57 3.34 -7.16 -8.52
CA GLN A 57 3.58 -8.60 -8.66
C GLN A 57 3.79 -9.32 -7.32
N GLU A 58 4.28 -8.67 -6.25
CA GLU A 58 4.43 -9.28 -4.92
C GLU A 58 3.12 -9.86 -4.38
N LEU A 59 2.03 -9.12 -4.55
CA LEU A 59 0.71 -9.56 -4.10
C LEU A 59 0.20 -10.73 -4.96
N LEU A 60 0.40 -10.66 -6.27
CA LEU A 60 0.08 -11.75 -7.19
C LEU A 60 0.85 -13.04 -6.84
N VAL A 61 2.17 -12.96 -6.64
CA VAL A 61 3.01 -14.12 -6.31
C VAL A 61 2.68 -14.68 -4.93
N ASN A 62 2.40 -13.83 -3.95
CA ASN A 62 1.93 -14.27 -2.63
C ASN A 62 0.60 -15.02 -2.71
N ASP A 63 -0.38 -14.50 -3.46
CA ASP A 63 -1.67 -15.16 -3.63
C ASP A 63 -1.56 -16.46 -4.42
N LEU A 64 -0.70 -16.52 -5.45
CA LEU A 64 -0.39 -17.74 -6.16
C LEU A 64 0.32 -18.78 -5.27
N ALA A 65 1.26 -18.36 -4.41
CA ALA A 65 1.95 -19.24 -3.47
C ALA A 65 0.97 -19.82 -2.44
N ARG A 66 0.05 -18.99 -1.94
CA ARG A 66 -1.05 -19.44 -1.06
C ARG A 66 -2.02 -20.36 -1.78
N ALA A 67 -2.45 -20.05 -3.00
CA ALA A 67 -3.31 -20.94 -3.77
C ALA A 67 -2.65 -22.30 -4.03
N THR A 68 -1.33 -22.30 -4.25
CA THR A 68 -0.54 -23.53 -4.37
C THR A 68 -0.50 -24.30 -3.04
N ALA A 69 -0.28 -23.60 -1.92
CA ALA A 69 -0.32 -24.19 -0.58
C ALA A 69 -1.71 -24.75 -0.21
N ASP A 70 -2.77 -24.01 -0.53
CA ASP A 70 -4.17 -24.38 -0.34
C ASP A 70 -4.48 -25.65 -1.16
N SER A 71 -4.08 -25.70 -2.44
CA SER A 71 -4.24 -26.90 -3.29
C SER A 71 -3.48 -28.11 -2.76
N ILE A 72 -2.32 -27.92 -2.13
CA ILE A 72 -1.57 -29.00 -1.46
C ILE A 72 -2.30 -29.45 -0.18
N GLY A 73 -2.82 -28.50 0.60
CA GLY A 73 -3.57 -28.75 1.83
C GLY A 73 -4.93 -29.41 1.62
N ASP A 74 -5.61 -29.12 0.50
CA ASP A 74 -6.92 -29.69 0.18
C ASP A 74 -6.86 -31.22 0.09
N VAL A 75 -5.79 -31.79 -0.48
CA VAL A 75 -5.58 -33.26 -0.54
C VAL A 75 -5.49 -33.87 0.87
N ALA A 76 -4.82 -33.19 1.79
CA ALA A 76 -4.74 -33.60 3.19
C ALA A 76 -6.12 -33.52 3.88
N GLY A 77 -6.91 -32.49 3.56
CA GLY A 77 -8.30 -32.33 4.03
C GLY A 77 -9.25 -33.42 3.51
N ASP A 78 -9.19 -33.70 2.21
CA ASP A 78 -9.94 -34.79 1.55
C ASP A 78 -9.64 -36.12 2.23
N LEU A 79 -8.36 -36.39 2.49
CA LEU A 79 -7.90 -37.62 3.10
C LEU A 79 -8.30 -37.74 4.58
N SER A 80 -8.28 -36.62 5.32
CA SER A 80 -8.80 -36.56 6.69
C SER A 80 -10.30 -36.86 6.74
N THR A 81 -11.06 -36.30 5.80
CA THR A 81 -12.50 -36.53 5.69
C THR A 81 -12.80 -37.99 5.32
N ALA A 82 -12.06 -38.54 4.35
CA ALA A 82 -12.17 -39.95 3.98
C ALA A 82 -11.84 -40.90 5.14
N SER A 83 -10.81 -40.58 5.93
CA SER A 83 -10.41 -41.33 7.13
C SER A 83 -11.49 -41.30 8.22
N ALA A 84 -12.09 -40.13 8.48
CA ALA A 84 -13.20 -40.02 9.43
C ALA A 84 -14.42 -40.82 8.97
N LEU A 85 -14.77 -40.77 7.67
CA LEU A 85 -15.91 -41.52 7.14
C LEU A 85 -15.70 -43.04 7.18
N TYR A 86 -14.44 -43.51 7.11
CA TYR A 86 -14.13 -44.94 7.30
C TYR A 86 -14.54 -45.45 8.69
N THR A 87 -14.42 -44.63 9.76
CA THR A 87 -14.83 -45.05 11.10
C THR A 87 -16.32 -45.34 11.24
N VAL A 88 -17.15 -44.78 10.33
CA VAL A 88 -18.60 -45.00 10.33
C VAL A 88 -18.94 -46.33 9.63
N HIS A 89 -18.25 -46.67 8.54
CA HIS A 89 -18.43 -47.91 7.78
C HIS A 89 -17.08 -48.50 7.38
N PRO A 90 -16.43 -49.27 8.27
CA PRO A 90 -15.14 -49.85 7.97
C PRO A 90 -15.30 -51.00 6.97
N ASP A 91 -14.58 -50.94 5.85
CA ASP A 91 -14.40 -52.09 4.97
C ASP A 91 -13.25 -52.95 5.55
N PRO A 92 -13.47 -54.26 5.78
CA PRO A 92 -12.44 -55.14 6.33
C PRO A 92 -11.30 -55.42 5.34
N THR A 93 -11.48 -55.13 4.04
CA THR A 93 -10.48 -55.43 3.01
C THR A 93 -9.62 -54.21 2.64
N PRO A 94 -8.28 -54.37 2.50
CA PRO A 94 -7.40 -53.31 1.99
C PRO A 94 -7.83 -52.75 0.63
N ALA A 95 -8.28 -53.62 -0.28
CA ALA A 95 -8.71 -53.24 -1.62
C ALA A 95 -10.02 -52.45 -1.62
N GLY A 96 -11.02 -52.87 -0.83
CA GLY A 96 -12.30 -52.15 -0.70
C GLY A 96 -12.11 -50.76 -0.06
N THR A 97 -11.24 -50.69 0.96
CA THR A 97 -10.84 -49.41 1.59
C THR A 97 -10.19 -48.48 0.57
N LEU A 98 -9.22 -48.97 -0.20
CA LEU A 98 -8.55 -48.17 -1.21
C LEU A 98 -9.54 -47.70 -2.29
N ALA A 99 -10.42 -48.57 -2.79
CA ALA A 99 -11.44 -48.20 -3.77
C ALA A 99 -12.43 -47.16 -3.26
N ALA A 100 -12.77 -47.18 -1.97
CA ALA A 100 -13.59 -46.14 -1.35
C ALA A 100 -12.87 -44.79 -1.33
N ILE A 101 -11.58 -44.77 -0.99
CA ILE A 101 -10.79 -43.53 -0.93
C ILE A 101 -10.56 -42.98 -2.35
N THR A 102 -10.22 -43.83 -3.32
CA THR A 102 -9.99 -43.43 -4.72
C THR A 102 -11.18 -42.66 -5.30
N ARG A 103 -12.43 -43.06 -4.97
CA ARG A 103 -13.64 -42.35 -5.40
C ARG A 103 -13.75 -40.93 -4.84
N GLY A 104 -13.15 -40.66 -3.69
CA GLY A 104 -13.12 -39.33 -3.05
C GLY A 104 -11.93 -38.46 -3.43
N THR A 105 -10.89 -39.03 -4.08
CA THR A 105 -9.65 -38.32 -4.43
C THR A 105 -9.35 -38.40 -5.93
N PRO A 106 -10.17 -37.79 -6.81
CA PRO A 106 -10.02 -37.89 -8.27
C PRO A 106 -8.74 -37.24 -8.81
N GLN A 107 -8.06 -36.45 -8.00
CA GLN A 107 -6.85 -35.70 -8.32
C GLN A 107 -5.54 -36.44 -8.02
N ALA A 108 -5.63 -37.65 -7.46
CA ALA A 108 -4.49 -38.49 -7.17
C ALA A 108 -3.89 -39.07 -8.47
N LEU A 109 -2.56 -39.01 -8.58
CA LEU A 109 -1.81 -39.75 -9.61
C LEU A 109 -1.68 -41.22 -9.21
N GLY A 110 -1.42 -41.47 -7.93
CA GLY A 110 -1.35 -42.79 -7.33
C GLY A 110 -1.84 -42.78 -5.88
N LEU A 111 -2.42 -43.91 -5.46
CA LEU A 111 -2.75 -44.18 -4.07
C LEU A 111 -2.15 -45.50 -3.63
N ALA A 112 -1.70 -45.56 -2.38
CA ALA A 112 -1.23 -46.77 -1.74
C ALA A 112 -1.74 -46.86 -0.31
N LEU A 113 -2.07 -48.08 0.11
CA LEU A 113 -2.36 -48.41 1.50
C LEU A 113 -1.18 -49.20 2.04
N VAL A 114 -0.60 -48.73 3.13
CA VAL A 114 0.61 -49.29 3.72
C VAL A 114 0.37 -49.60 5.18
N GLN A 115 0.93 -50.71 5.66
CA GLN A 115 0.91 -51.02 7.08
C GLN A 115 1.93 -50.15 7.82
N ARG A 116 1.47 -49.43 8.84
CA ARG A 116 2.26 -48.42 9.54
C ARG A 116 3.41 -49.01 10.35
N SER A 117 3.21 -50.16 10.99
CA SER A 117 4.24 -50.83 11.79
C SER A 117 5.39 -51.44 10.97
N SER A 118 5.10 -51.91 9.75
CA SER A 118 6.04 -52.66 8.92
C SER A 118 6.47 -51.95 7.64
N GLY A 119 5.80 -50.84 7.27
CA GLY A 119 5.99 -50.18 5.97
C GLY A 119 5.59 -51.03 4.76
N THR A 120 4.90 -52.16 4.99
CA THR A 120 4.57 -53.10 3.92
C THR A 120 3.37 -52.60 3.12
N LEU A 121 3.48 -52.58 1.78
CA LEU A 121 2.40 -52.22 0.87
C LEU A 121 1.28 -53.27 0.93
N LEU A 122 0.07 -52.86 1.28
CA LEU A 122 -1.12 -53.72 1.37
C LEU A 122 -1.95 -53.69 0.09
N ALA A 123 -2.09 -52.51 -0.51
CA ALA A 123 -2.81 -52.31 -1.77
C ALA A 123 -2.31 -51.04 -2.46
N GLY A 124 -2.42 -50.95 -3.79
CA GLY A 124 -2.07 -49.76 -4.56
C GLY A 124 -2.92 -49.62 -5.82
N THR A 125 -3.11 -48.38 -6.29
CA THR A 125 -3.83 -48.07 -7.54
C THR A 125 -3.27 -46.80 -8.17
N GLY A 126 -3.31 -46.70 -9.50
CA GLY A 126 -2.70 -45.59 -10.24
C GLY A 126 -1.17 -45.74 -10.37
N GLU A 127 -0.47 -44.62 -10.36
CA GLU A 127 1.01 -44.60 -10.44
C GLU A 127 1.66 -45.18 -9.17
N PRO A 128 2.83 -45.85 -9.27
CA PRO A 128 3.54 -46.40 -8.12
C PRO A 128 3.93 -45.31 -7.11
N VAL A 129 3.48 -45.47 -5.86
CA VAL A 129 3.77 -44.53 -4.78
C VAL A 129 5.15 -44.85 -4.16
N PRO A 130 6.05 -43.87 -4.00
CA PRO A 130 7.38 -44.08 -3.43
C PRO A 130 7.34 -44.24 -1.91
N VAL A 131 6.95 -45.42 -1.43
CA VAL A 131 6.80 -45.75 0.00
C VAL A 131 8.11 -45.61 0.79
N GLU A 132 9.25 -45.87 0.15
CA GLU A 132 10.57 -45.83 0.80
C GLU A 132 11.02 -44.42 1.21
N SER A 133 10.40 -43.38 0.63
CA SER A 133 10.70 -41.98 0.92
C SER A 133 9.94 -41.43 2.13
N LEU A 134 9.19 -42.28 2.84
CA LEU A 134 8.43 -41.88 4.02
C LEU A 134 9.35 -41.59 5.22
N PRO A 135 9.11 -40.50 5.96
CA PRO A 135 9.80 -40.24 7.21
C PRO A 135 9.34 -41.22 8.29
N ASN A 136 10.25 -42.07 8.78
CA ASN A 136 9.99 -43.11 9.79
C ASN A 136 9.49 -42.63 11.16
N LYS A 137 9.43 -41.31 11.43
CA LYS A 137 9.31 -40.78 12.81
C LYS A 137 7.99 -40.07 13.16
N ASP A 138 7.07 -39.78 12.23
CA ASP A 138 5.87 -38.96 12.54
C ASP A 138 4.59 -39.35 11.77
N LEU A 139 4.31 -40.64 11.66
CA LEU A 139 3.14 -41.15 10.93
C LEU A 139 1.83 -41.14 11.75
N ASP A 140 1.83 -40.52 12.94
CA ASP A 140 0.64 -40.35 13.80
C ASP A 140 -0.31 -39.24 13.33
N ARG A 141 0.14 -38.40 12.40
CA ARG A 141 -0.61 -37.26 11.88
C ARG A 141 -0.51 -37.23 10.37
N ILE A 142 -1.34 -36.43 9.74
CA ILE A 142 -1.24 -36.22 8.29
C ILE A 142 0.06 -35.48 8.00
N THR A 143 0.91 -36.06 7.16
CA THR A 143 2.19 -35.47 6.75
C THR A 143 2.21 -35.23 5.25
N VAL A 144 2.76 -34.09 4.84
CA VAL A 144 2.96 -33.74 3.43
C VAL A 144 4.45 -33.57 3.18
N THR A 145 5.00 -34.30 2.22
CA THR A 145 6.42 -34.25 1.86
C THR A 145 6.59 -34.17 0.34
N LEU A 146 7.76 -33.71 -0.11
CA LEU A 146 8.14 -33.73 -1.52
C LEU A 146 8.99 -34.94 -1.79
N VAL A 147 8.67 -35.65 -2.86
CA VAL A 147 9.38 -36.85 -3.27
C VAL A 147 9.57 -36.80 -4.79
N ARG A 148 10.59 -37.48 -5.30
CA ARG A 148 10.72 -37.74 -6.73
C ARG A 148 10.01 -39.03 -7.08
N ASP A 149 9.15 -38.98 -8.09
CA ASP A 149 8.53 -40.18 -8.63
C ASP A 149 9.55 -40.99 -9.47
N GLN A 150 9.11 -42.12 -10.02
CA GLN A 150 9.94 -42.99 -10.84
C GLN A 150 10.39 -42.34 -12.16
N SER A 151 9.69 -41.30 -12.63
CA SER A 151 10.06 -40.52 -13.81
C SER A 151 11.09 -39.43 -13.49
N GLY A 152 11.41 -39.22 -12.21
CA GLY A 152 12.28 -38.16 -11.71
C GLY A 152 11.57 -36.82 -11.52
N ALA A 153 10.25 -36.75 -11.77
CA ALA A 153 9.46 -35.56 -11.52
C ALA A 153 9.19 -35.39 -10.02
N THR A 154 9.13 -34.14 -9.56
CA THR A 154 8.81 -33.85 -8.15
C THR A 154 7.30 -33.89 -7.96
N VAL A 155 6.87 -34.75 -7.04
CA VAL A 155 5.47 -34.95 -6.64
C VAL A 155 5.29 -34.66 -5.16
N VAL A 156 4.06 -34.33 -4.78
CA VAL A 156 3.67 -34.19 -3.38
C VAL A 156 3.18 -35.54 -2.89
N LEU A 157 3.80 -36.06 -1.83
CA LEU A 157 3.37 -37.25 -1.11
C LEU A 157 2.62 -36.82 0.15
N THR A 158 1.33 -37.12 0.20
CA THR A 158 0.50 -36.93 1.40
C THR A 158 0.28 -38.29 2.05
N ALA A 159 0.63 -38.41 3.33
CA ALA A 159 0.39 -39.60 4.13
C ALA A 159 -0.59 -39.28 5.25
N ALA A 160 -1.65 -40.07 5.41
CA ALA A 160 -2.58 -39.94 6.53
C ALA A 160 -2.84 -41.27 7.23
N PRO A 161 -2.85 -41.28 8.58
CA PRO A 161 -3.26 -42.44 9.33
C PRO A 161 -4.77 -42.66 9.21
N LEU A 162 -5.17 -43.92 9.09
CA LEU A 162 -6.56 -44.33 9.16
C LEU A 162 -6.93 -44.57 10.63
N THR A 163 -7.85 -43.77 11.18
CA THR A 163 -8.20 -43.85 12.61
C THR A 163 -8.79 -45.21 12.98
N GLY A 164 -8.25 -45.83 14.03
CA GLY A 164 -8.71 -47.14 14.52
C GLY A 164 -8.04 -48.35 13.85
N THR A 165 -7.07 -48.14 12.94
CA THR A 165 -6.29 -49.22 12.31
C THR A 165 -4.79 -48.92 12.34
N ASP A 166 -3.97 -49.92 11.96
CA ASP A 166 -2.52 -49.77 11.74
C ASP A 166 -2.21 -49.42 10.27
N TRP A 167 -3.17 -48.81 9.54
CA TRP A 167 -3.02 -48.51 8.12
C TRP A 167 -2.74 -47.03 7.87
N LEU A 168 -1.87 -46.79 6.90
CA LEU A 168 -1.49 -45.48 6.39
C LEU A 168 -1.94 -45.38 4.93
N VAL A 169 -2.67 -44.32 4.60
CA VAL A 169 -3.04 -44.03 3.22
C VAL A 169 -2.05 -43.02 2.67
N LEU A 170 -1.46 -43.36 1.53
CA LEU A 170 -0.53 -42.53 0.79
C LEU A 170 -1.19 -42.07 -0.50
N VAL A 171 -1.05 -40.79 -0.80
CA VAL A 171 -1.56 -40.17 -2.02
C VAL A 171 -0.42 -39.39 -2.66
N THR A 172 -0.13 -39.67 -3.93
CA THR A 172 0.76 -38.85 -4.74
C THR A 172 -0.05 -37.91 -5.61
N THR A 173 0.31 -36.63 -5.59
CA THR A 173 -0.28 -35.61 -6.48
C THR A 173 0.81 -34.82 -7.18
N GLY A 174 0.53 -34.46 -8.43
CA GLY A 174 1.43 -33.60 -9.19
C GLY A 174 1.38 -32.15 -8.70
N LEU A 175 2.54 -31.49 -8.66
CA LEU A 175 2.61 -30.06 -8.37
C LEU A 175 1.91 -29.25 -9.46
N LYS A 176 0.86 -28.51 -9.09
CA LYS A 176 0.15 -27.60 -10.00
C LYS A 176 0.61 -26.17 -9.75
N ILE A 177 1.02 -25.47 -10.81
CA ILE A 177 1.18 -24.03 -10.79
C ILE A 177 -0.15 -23.45 -11.26
N PRO A 178 -0.85 -22.60 -10.46
CA PRO A 178 -2.14 -22.05 -10.84
C PRO A 178 -2.09 -21.37 -12.21
N ALA A 179 -3.18 -21.48 -12.96
CA ALA A 179 -3.28 -20.83 -14.26
C ALA A 179 -3.47 -19.32 -14.06
N THR A 180 -2.50 -18.54 -14.52
CA THR A 180 -2.59 -17.08 -14.64
C THR A 180 -2.18 -16.68 -16.04
N THR A 181 -2.80 -15.63 -16.60
CA THR A 181 -2.28 -14.97 -17.79
C THR A 181 -0.96 -14.30 -17.42
N LEU A 182 0.13 -14.76 -18.03
CA LEU A 182 1.41 -14.04 -17.99
C LEU A 182 1.38 -12.98 -19.07
N SER A 183 2.00 -11.83 -18.83
CA SER A 183 1.97 -10.65 -19.72
C SER A 183 2.50 -10.93 -21.14
N GLY A 184 3.26 -12.01 -21.32
CA GLY A 184 3.72 -12.51 -22.62
C GLY A 184 4.95 -11.77 -23.17
N GLN A 185 5.30 -10.57 -22.68
CA GLN A 185 6.55 -9.87 -23.02
C GLN A 185 6.99 -8.89 -21.91
N PRO A 186 8.31 -8.81 -21.57
CA PRO A 186 9.40 -9.73 -21.91
C PRO A 186 9.48 -10.87 -20.86
N ALA A 187 9.30 -12.10 -21.33
CA ALA A 187 9.50 -13.39 -20.65
C ALA A 187 9.28 -13.37 -19.12
N GLU A 188 8.02 -13.20 -18.72
CA GLU A 188 7.61 -13.57 -17.36
C GLU A 188 7.55 -15.10 -17.26
N ALA A 189 8.39 -15.66 -16.40
CA ALA A 189 8.38 -17.07 -16.05
C ALA A 189 8.01 -17.21 -14.57
N LEU A 190 7.03 -18.06 -14.29
CA LEU A 190 6.66 -18.43 -12.94
C LEU A 190 7.32 -19.75 -12.59
N LEU A 191 8.19 -19.71 -11.59
CA LEU A 191 9.08 -20.81 -11.21
C LEU A 191 8.71 -21.31 -9.82
N LEU A 192 8.48 -22.61 -9.72
CA LEU A 192 8.49 -23.31 -8.46
C LEU A 192 9.93 -23.70 -8.16
N THR A 193 10.46 -23.24 -7.03
CA THR A 193 11.88 -23.38 -6.67
C THR A 193 12.02 -23.97 -5.28
N THR A 194 13.14 -24.63 -5.02
CA THR A 194 13.56 -25.00 -3.67
C THR A 194 14.24 -23.81 -2.96
N PHE A 195 14.50 -23.91 -1.65
CA PHE A 195 15.20 -22.85 -0.90
C PHE A 195 16.62 -22.54 -1.41
N ASP A 196 17.30 -23.51 -2.03
CA ASP A 196 18.60 -23.34 -2.69
C ASP A 196 18.51 -22.79 -4.13
N GLY A 197 17.30 -22.52 -4.62
CA GLY A 197 17.05 -21.93 -5.93
C GLY A 197 17.06 -22.91 -7.09
N GLN A 198 16.96 -24.22 -6.82
CA GLN A 198 16.74 -25.21 -7.87
C GLN A 198 15.32 -25.08 -8.41
N VAL A 199 15.19 -24.90 -9.73
CA VAL A 199 13.88 -24.85 -10.39
C VAL A 199 13.31 -26.27 -10.46
N VAL A 200 12.19 -26.49 -9.75
CA VAL A 200 11.45 -27.75 -9.70
C VAL A 200 10.48 -27.84 -10.88
N LYS A 201 9.79 -26.74 -11.18
CA LYS A 201 8.81 -26.64 -12.26
C LYS A 201 8.75 -25.19 -12.74
N SER A 202 8.60 -24.98 -14.04
CA SER A 202 8.41 -23.65 -14.62
C SER A 202 7.11 -23.58 -15.43
N ARG A 203 6.53 -22.38 -15.46
CA ARG A 203 5.45 -22.00 -16.37
C ARG A 203 5.88 -20.75 -17.11
N GLY A 204 5.86 -20.80 -18.43
CA GLY A 204 6.48 -19.79 -19.29
C GLY A 204 7.91 -20.16 -19.67
N GLU A 205 8.49 -19.39 -20.58
CA GLU A 205 9.86 -19.59 -21.04
C GLU A 205 10.84 -18.99 -20.03
N PHE A 206 11.55 -19.86 -19.30
CA PHE A 206 12.56 -19.42 -18.33
C PHE A 206 13.90 -19.20 -19.03
N ASP A 207 14.39 -17.97 -18.97
CA ASP A 207 15.73 -17.63 -19.44
C ASP A 207 16.79 -17.91 -18.35
N PRO A 208 17.74 -18.83 -18.58
CA PRO A 208 18.80 -19.14 -17.62
C PRO A 208 19.67 -17.96 -17.21
N GLN A 209 19.69 -16.85 -17.97
CA GLN A 209 20.42 -15.64 -17.58
C GLN A 209 19.96 -15.06 -16.25
N TYR A 210 18.71 -15.34 -15.84
CA TYR A 210 18.15 -14.89 -14.58
C TYR A 210 18.37 -15.85 -13.42
N GLN A 211 19.05 -16.99 -13.63
CA GLN A 211 19.31 -17.97 -12.57
C GLN A 211 19.96 -17.36 -11.30
N PRO A 212 20.94 -16.44 -11.38
CA PRO A 212 21.49 -15.80 -10.18
C PRO A 212 20.44 -15.01 -9.39
N LEU A 213 19.52 -14.34 -10.10
CA LEU A 213 18.44 -13.57 -9.51
C LEU A 213 17.40 -14.52 -8.87
N VAL A 214 17.11 -15.66 -9.51
CA VAL A 214 16.24 -16.73 -8.96
C VAL A 214 16.83 -17.31 -7.67
N THR A 215 18.12 -17.63 -7.65
CA THR A 215 18.78 -18.18 -6.46
C THR A 215 18.75 -17.19 -5.30
N ALA A 216 19.03 -15.90 -5.57
CA ALA A 216 18.92 -14.85 -4.55
C ALA A 216 17.48 -14.68 -4.04
N ALA A 217 16.49 -14.68 -4.94
CA ALA A 217 15.08 -14.59 -4.59
C ALA A 217 14.61 -15.78 -3.75
N SER A 218 15.01 -17.01 -4.12
CA SER A 218 14.66 -18.24 -3.41
C SER A 218 15.28 -18.30 -2.01
N THR A 219 16.50 -17.80 -1.86
CA THR A 219 17.17 -17.68 -0.56
C THR A 219 16.43 -16.68 0.33
N ASN A 220 16.07 -15.50 -0.22
CA ASN A 220 15.36 -14.46 0.51
C ASN A 220 13.92 -14.85 0.87
N ALA A 221 13.29 -15.72 0.09
CA ALA A 221 11.93 -16.22 0.36
C ALA A 221 11.80 -16.94 1.71
N THR A 222 12.91 -17.44 2.26
CA THR A 222 12.94 -17.98 3.63
C THR A 222 12.55 -16.93 4.69
N GLY A 223 12.78 -15.64 4.42
CA GLY A 223 12.43 -14.52 5.28
C GLY A 223 11.00 -14.00 5.08
N GLY A 224 10.30 -14.43 4.03
CA GLY A 224 8.94 -13.99 3.70
C GLY A 224 8.75 -13.62 2.23
N VAL A 225 7.68 -12.89 1.94
CA VAL A 225 7.37 -12.36 0.59
C VAL A 225 8.21 -11.13 0.32
N GLY A 226 8.68 -10.96 -0.92
CA GLY A 226 9.33 -9.73 -1.35
C GLY A 226 9.74 -9.75 -2.83
N SER A 227 10.51 -8.74 -3.21
CA SER A 227 11.04 -8.61 -4.57
C SER A 227 12.51 -8.19 -4.58
N LEU A 228 13.16 -8.48 -5.70
CA LEU A 228 14.49 -8.05 -6.08
C LEU A 228 14.39 -7.33 -7.42
N VAL A 229 14.91 -6.11 -7.45
CA VAL A 229 15.03 -5.31 -8.67
C VAL A 229 16.50 -5.26 -9.04
N GLY A 230 16.84 -5.74 -10.24
CA GLY A 230 18.22 -5.68 -10.74
C GLY A 230 18.57 -4.31 -11.32
N ASP A 231 19.76 -4.20 -11.89
CA ASP A 231 20.26 -2.93 -12.42
C ASP A 231 19.47 -2.46 -13.64
N ALA A 232 19.15 -1.17 -13.67
CA ALA A 232 18.42 -0.53 -14.76
C ALA A 232 19.13 -0.74 -16.11
N GLY A 233 18.39 -1.17 -17.13
CA GLY A 233 18.89 -1.36 -18.49
C GLY A 233 19.70 -2.64 -18.73
N LYS A 234 19.81 -3.53 -17.74
CA LYS A 234 20.43 -4.86 -17.90
C LYS A 234 19.47 -5.94 -18.40
N GLY A 235 18.17 -5.64 -18.52
CA GLY A 235 17.18 -6.57 -19.08
C GLY A 235 17.17 -6.57 -20.62
N PRO A 236 16.35 -7.46 -21.22
CA PRO A 236 16.16 -7.53 -22.66
C PRO A 236 15.61 -6.21 -23.22
N VAL A 237 15.81 -6.01 -24.51
CA VAL A 237 15.22 -4.86 -25.22
C VAL A 237 13.80 -5.23 -25.65
N VAL A 238 12.80 -4.47 -25.20
CA VAL A 238 11.41 -4.61 -25.63
C VAL A 238 10.88 -3.27 -26.07
N ASP A 239 10.21 -3.26 -27.22
CA ASP A 239 9.75 -2.05 -27.92
C ASP A 239 10.84 -0.98 -28.09
N GLY A 240 12.08 -1.43 -28.33
CA GLY A 240 13.24 -0.55 -28.53
C GLY A 240 13.84 0.04 -27.25
N ALA A 241 13.30 -0.26 -26.07
CA ALA A 241 13.81 0.18 -24.78
C ALA A 241 14.44 -0.98 -23.98
N ARG A 242 15.58 -0.74 -23.32
CA ARG A 242 16.16 -1.72 -22.38
C ARG A 242 15.29 -1.79 -21.13
N THR A 243 14.99 -3.01 -20.69
CA THR A 243 14.18 -3.27 -19.50
C THR A 243 15.04 -3.43 -18.24
N THR A 244 14.39 -3.48 -17.08
CA THR A 244 15.02 -3.75 -15.78
C THR A 244 14.55 -5.12 -15.29
N PRO A 245 15.45 -6.06 -15.00
CA PRO A 245 15.06 -7.38 -14.54
C PRO A 245 14.49 -7.32 -13.12
N ILE A 246 13.44 -8.07 -12.88
CA ILE A 246 12.77 -8.16 -11.58
C ILE A 246 12.54 -9.63 -11.23
N ALA A 247 12.69 -9.97 -9.95
CA ALA A 247 12.28 -11.25 -9.41
C ALA A 247 11.45 -11.03 -8.16
N VAL A 248 10.28 -11.63 -8.12
CA VAL A 248 9.33 -11.54 -7.03
C VAL A 248 9.15 -12.93 -6.45
N TYR A 249 9.16 -13.04 -5.13
CA TYR A 249 9.19 -14.33 -4.46
C TYR A 249 8.21 -14.39 -3.29
N ALA A 250 7.66 -15.58 -3.07
CA ALA A 250 6.85 -15.91 -1.90
C ALA A 250 7.09 -17.37 -1.47
N PRO A 251 7.24 -17.65 -0.16
CA PRO A 251 7.35 -19.02 0.33
C PRO A 251 5.99 -19.74 0.25
N ILE A 252 6.03 -21.03 -0.04
CA ILE A 252 4.84 -21.90 0.02
C ILE A 252 4.79 -22.52 1.41
N LEU A 253 3.96 -21.92 2.26
CA LEU A 253 3.77 -22.34 3.65
C LEU A 253 2.53 -23.23 3.73
N THR A 254 2.71 -24.52 4.01
CA THR A 254 1.61 -25.41 4.41
C THR A 254 1.22 -25.16 5.86
N GLY A 255 0.01 -25.60 6.24
CA GLY A 255 -0.59 -25.33 7.57
C GLY A 255 0.18 -25.84 8.79
N ASP A 256 1.30 -26.57 8.61
CA ASP A 256 2.24 -26.90 9.68
C ASP A 256 3.51 -26.03 9.58
N PRO A 257 3.57 -24.90 10.31
CA PRO A 257 4.73 -24.00 10.29
C PRO A 257 6.00 -24.64 10.84
N ALA A 258 5.91 -25.79 11.54
CA ALA A 258 7.09 -26.51 12.02
C ALA A 258 7.80 -27.30 10.91
N ARG A 259 7.16 -27.50 9.74
CA ARG A 259 7.69 -28.29 8.61
C ARG A 259 7.37 -27.63 7.27
N PRO A 260 8.12 -26.59 6.87
CA PRO A 260 7.96 -26.02 5.54
C PRO A 260 8.33 -27.06 4.48
N LEU A 261 7.58 -27.09 3.38
CA LEU A 261 7.82 -28.01 2.25
C LEU A 261 9.18 -27.83 1.57
N GLY A 262 9.86 -26.71 1.82
CA GLY A 262 11.10 -26.41 1.11
C GLY A 262 10.90 -25.63 -0.19
N LEU A 263 9.67 -25.20 -0.50
CA LEU A 263 9.32 -24.59 -1.79
C LEU A 263 9.01 -23.11 -1.70
N ASN A 264 9.40 -22.41 -2.76
CA ASN A 264 9.05 -21.02 -3.03
C ASN A 264 8.46 -20.91 -4.43
N LEU A 265 7.60 -19.92 -4.58
CA LEU A 265 7.16 -19.45 -5.88
C LEU A 265 7.96 -18.19 -6.23
N VAL A 266 8.59 -18.17 -7.40
CA VAL A 266 9.38 -17.05 -7.90
C VAL A 266 8.87 -16.66 -9.28
N LEU A 267 8.35 -15.44 -9.41
CA LEU A 267 8.08 -14.84 -10.71
C LEU A 267 9.32 -14.06 -11.13
N VAL A 268 9.87 -14.38 -12.29
CA VAL A 268 10.96 -13.62 -12.90
C VAL A 268 10.46 -13.00 -14.18
N GLY A 269 10.79 -11.74 -14.38
CA GLY A 269 10.48 -11.05 -15.62
C GLY A 269 11.32 -9.79 -15.75
N SER A 270 10.87 -8.89 -16.61
CA SER A 270 11.51 -7.59 -16.74
C SER A 270 10.49 -6.49 -16.93
N ALA A 271 10.66 -5.41 -16.17
CA ALA A 271 9.81 -4.24 -16.26
C ALA A 271 10.38 -3.28 -17.31
N PRO A 272 9.55 -2.63 -18.15
CA PRO A 272 10.02 -1.58 -19.00
C PRO A 272 10.67 -0.51 -18.12
N ALA A 273 11.87 -0.09 -18.50
CA ALA A 273 12.37 1.19 -18.02
C ALA A 273 11.40 2.21 -18.60
N GLN A 274 10.39 2.63 -17.82
CA GLN A 274 9.42 3.62 -18.28
C GLN A 274 10.20 4.77 -18.91
N ALA A 275 9.75 5.21 -20.08
CA ALA A 275 10.28 6.38 -20.76
C ALA A 275 10.51 7.45 -19.70
N ALA A 276 11.76 7.88 -19.56
CA ALA A 276 12.23 8.72 -18.46
C ALA A 276 11.13 9.66 -18.00
N ALA A 277 10.71 9.54 -16.73
CA ALA A 277 9.82 10.47 -16.06
C ALA A 277 10.13 11.87 -16.59
N ARG A 278 9.08 12.61 -17.04
CA ARG A 278 9.12 14.03 -17.48
C ARG A 278 10.54 14.53 -17.69
N THR A 279 11.00 14.58 -18.96
CA THR A 279 12.39 14.86 -19.36
C THR A 279 13.18 15.65 -18.30
N PRO A 280 14.44 15.32 -17.98
CA PRO A 280 15.20 15.97 -16.90
C PRO A 280 15.07 17.50 -16.88
N VAL A 281 14.88 18.11 -18.06
CA VAL A 281 14.46 19.49 -18.30
C VAL A 281 13.23 19.91 -17.46
N GLU A 282 12.09 19.23 -17.52
CA GLU A 282 10.86 19.57 -16.79
C GLU A 282 11.02 19.52 -15.27
N THR A 283 11.69 18.50 -14.72
CA THR A 283 12.02 18.47 -13.28
C THR A 283 13.02 19.55 -12.88
N ALA A 284 13.97 19.88 -13.77
CA ALA A 284 14.95 20.94 -13.54
C ALA A 284 14.31 22.33 -13.51
N TRP A 285 13.27 22.59 -14.30
CA TRP A 285 12.52 23.85 -14.22
C TRP A 285 11.83 24.01 -12.87
N MET A 286 11.24 22.95 -12.31
CA MET A 286 10.58 23.03 -11.00
C MET A 286 11.58 23.31 -9.86
N THR A 287 12.73 22.63 -9.85
CA THR A 287 13.78 22.91 -8.84
C THR A 287 14.41 24.29 -9.06
N ALA A 288 14.59 24.74 -10.30
CA ALA A 288 15.09 26.07 -10.62
C ALA A 288 14.15 27.18 -10.16
N ILE A 289 12.84 27.03 -10.40
CA ILE A 289 11.82 27.99 -9.92
C ILE A 289 11.83 28.06 -8.39
N LEU A 290 11.91 26.91 -7.71
CA LEU A 290 12.01 26.86 -6.25
C LEU A 290 13.28 27.56 -5.74
N ALA A 291 14.43 27.25 -6.35
CA ALA A 291 15.71 27.86 -6.00
C ALA A 291 15.69 29.38 -6.24
N ALA A 292 15.09 29.83 -7.34
CA ALA A 292 14.93 31.24 -7.66
C ALA A 292 14.02 31.95 -6.63
N ALA A 293 12.92 31.32 -6.22
CA ALA A 293 12.02 31.86 -5.19
C ALA A 293 12.72 31.98 -3.83
N VAL A 294 13.49 30.96 -3.43
CA VAL A 294 14.32 30.96 -2.21
C VAL A 294 15.36 32.07 -2.27
N LEU A 295 16.12 32.15 -3.36
CA LEU A 295 17.18 33.14 -3.53
C LEU A 295 16.61 34.56 -3.56
N ALA A 296 15.49 34.78 -4.26
CA ALA A 296 14.81 36.07 -4.28
C ALA A 296 14.33 36.48 -2.88
N ALA A 297 13.70 35.58 -2.11
CA ALA A 297 13.26 35.87 -0.75
C ALA A 297 14.44 36.21 0.18
N LEU A 298 15.53 35.43 0.12
CA LEU A 298 16.73 35.66 0.90
C LEU A 298 17.43 36.97 0.53
N MET A 299 17.53 37.28 -0.77
CA MET A 299 18.11 38.54 -1.24
C MET A 299 17.26 39.75 -0.84
N LEU A 300 15.93 39.66 -0.97
CA LEU A 300 15.03 40.74 -0.56
C LEU A 300 15.14 41.00 0.95
N LEU A 301 15.11 39.95 1.79
CA LEU A 301 15.27 40.12 3.24
C LEU A 301 16.68 40.59 3.62
N GLY A 302 17.73 40.02 3.03
CA GLY A 302 19.11 40.34 3.32
C GLY A 302 19.51 41.76 2.91
N PHE A 303 19.33 42.10 1.63
CA PHE A 303 19.73 43.39 1.08
C PHE A 303 18.71 44.50 1.32
N GLY A 304 17.43 44.18 1.37
CA GLY A 304 16.35 45.16 1.51
C GLY A 304 15.91 45.44 2.94
N PHE A 305 16.09 44.49 3.87
CA PHE A 305 15.68 44.65 5.27
C PHE A 305 16.85 44.64 6.25
N VAL A 306 17.67 43.58 6.25
CA VAL A 306 18.76 43.40 7.22
C VAL A 306 19.87 44.44 7.03
N LEU A 307 20.38 44.61 5.82
CA LEU A 307 21.51 45.48 5.55
C LEU A 307 21.19 46.98 5.82
N PRO A 308 20.01 47.52 5.43
CA PRO A 308 19.65 48.89 5.76
C PRO A 308 19.52 49.13 7.28
N LEU A 309 18.97 48.18 8.03
CA LEU A 309 18.85 48.31 9.50
C LEU A 309 20.21 48.27 10.19
N ARG A 310 21.14 47.41 9.74
CA ARG A 310 22.52 47.42 10.25
C ARG A 310 23.25 48.71 9.92
N ARG A 311 23.03 49.27 8.73
CA ARG A 311 23.59 50.57 8.34
C ARG A 311 23.02 51.70 9.20
N LEU A 312 21.71 51.69 9.47
CA LEU A 312 21.06 52.64 10.35
C LEU A 312 21.63 52.56 11.78
N ARG A 313 21.85 51.34 12.29
CA ARG A 313 22.52 51.13 13.57
C ARG A 313 23.93 51.72 13.58
N ALA A 314 24.73 51.45 12.55
CA ALA A 314 26.09 51.98 12.47
C ALA A 314 26.11 53.53 12.42
N GLU A 315 25.14 54.14 11.73
CA GLU A 315 24.94 55.59 11.73
C GLU A 315 24.57 56.11 13.13
N ALA A 316 23.64 55.44 13.82
CA ALA A 316 23.22 55.81 15.17
C ALA A 316 24.34 55.70 16.22
N LEU A 317 25.34 54.85 15.99
CA LEU A 317 26.54 54.69 16.83
C LEU A 317 27.68 55.66 16.47
N GLY A 318 27.48 56.58 15.52
CA GLY A 318 28.46 57.62 15.15
C GLY A 318 29.10 57.48 13.76
N GLY A 319 28.58 56.60 12.90
CA GLY A 319 29.05 56.45 11.53
C GLY A 319 28.76 57.67 10.64
N ARG A 320 29.78 58.22 9.97
CA ARG A 320 29.74 59.51 9.22
C ARG A 320 29.06 59.51 7.84
N ARG A 321 28.21 58.53 7.48
CA ARG A 321 27.63 58.46 6.11
C ARG A 321 26.16 58.89 6.07
N ARG A 322 25.89 60.04 5.44
CA ARG A 322 24.53 60.47 5.06
C ARG A 322 23.99 59.58 3.93
N ARG A 323 22.96 58.77 4.22
CA ARG A 323 22.23 57.99 3.21
C ARG A 323 20.72 58.07 3.39
N SER A 324 20.01 57.93 2.27
CA SER A 324 18.56 57.78 2.23
C SER A 324 18.18 56.30 2.44
N TYR A 325 17.17 56.07 3.27
CA TYR A 325 16.62 54.73 3.54
C TYR A 325 15.32 54.53 2.75
N ARG A 326 15.17 53.36 2.11
CA ARG A 326 13.97 52.98 1.35
C ARG A 326 12.79 52.58 2.25
N LEU A 327 13.09 51.99 3.41
CA LEU A 327 12.09 51.63 4.42
C LEU A 327 11.57 52.89 5.11
N ARG A 328 10.24 53.06 5.15
CA ARG A 328 9.59 54.23 5.75
C ARG A 328 10.01 54.41 7.21
N GLU A 329 9.95 53.35 7.99
CA GLU A 329 10.22 53.35 9.43
C GLU A 329 11.70 53.72 9.71
N ALA A 330 12.64 53.12 8.97
CA ALA A 330 14.06 53.42 9.10
C ALA A 330 14.39 54.89 8.75
N ALA A 331 13.71 55.44 7.74
CA ALA A 331 13.92 56.82 7.32
C ALA A 331 13.37 57.85 8.32
N VAL A 332 12.27 57.52 9.01
CA VAL A 332 11.72 58.35 10.10
C VAL A 332 12.69 58.37 11.29
N VAL A 333 13.20 57.20 11.68
CA VAL A 333 14.19 57.08 12.77
C VAL A 333 15.49 57.83 12.41
N SER A 334 16.02 57.66 11.19
CA SER A 334 17.26 58.33 10.77
C SER A 334 17.12 59.86 10.76
N ALA A 335 16.01 60.37 10.24
CA ALA A 335 15.79 61.81 10.17
C ALA A 335 15.67 62.43 11.57
N THR A 336 15.03 61.72 12.51
CA THR A 336 14.95 62.15 13.91
C THR A 336 16.32 62.18 14.57
N LEU A 337 17.14 61.14 14.37
CA LEU A 337 18.52 61.07 14.86
C LEU A 337 19.38 62.22 14.32
N ARG A 338 19.16 62.64 13.07
CA ARG A 338 19.90 63.74 12.42
C ARG A 338 19.33 65.14 12.66
N ASN A 339 18.21 65.24 13.38
CA ASN A 339 17.46 66.50 13.53
C ASN A 339 17.07 67.15 12.19
N GLU A 340 16.78 66.34 11.17
CA GLU A 340 16.34 66.80 9.85
C GLU A 340 14.81 66.80 9.76
N ILE A 341 14.22 67.79 9.07
CA ILE A 341 12.78 67.82 8.82
C ILE A 341 12.39 66.61 7.97
N VAL A 342 11.47 65.79 8.48
CA VAL A 342 10.99 64.61 7.76
C VAL A 342 10.05 65.04 6.63
N GLN A 343 10.57 65.31 5.42
CA GLN A 343 9.74 65.24 4.23
C GLN A 343 9.46 63.76 3.92
N VAL A 344 8.31 63.25 4.37
CA VAL A 344 7.80 61.93 3.99
C VAL A 344 7.45 61.97 2.51
N ARG A 345 8.43 61.77 1.62
CA ARG A 345 8.18 61.62 0.19
C ARG A 345 7.20 60.45 -0.05
N ARG A 346 6.11 60.71 -0.79
CA ARG A 346 5.21 59.67 -1.33
C ARG A 346 6.07 58.70 -2.15
N GLY A 347 6.12 57.42 -1.76
CA GLY A 347 6.90 56.37 -2.44
C GLY A 347 7.75 55.45 -1.56
N ARG A 348 7.79 55.62 -0.23
CA ARG A 348 8.49 54.68 0.68
C ARG A 348 7.61 53.50 1.07
N ILE A 349 8.19 52.29 1.03
CA ILE A 349 7.52 51.03 1.36
C ILE A 349 7.58 50.80 2.88
N SER A 350 6.50 50.36 3.50
CA SER A 350 6.50 49.97 4.93
C SER A 350 7.27 48.67 5.13
N ALA A 351 7.95 48.54 6.26
CA ALA A 351 8.57 47.30 6.71
C ALA A 351 7.60 46.10 6.64
N ARG A 352 6.31 46.28 6.94
CA ARG A 352 5.29 45.22 6.84
C ARG A 352 5.09 44.77 5.40
N THR A 353 4.82 45.70 4.49
CA THR A 353 4.60 45.41 3.07
C THR A 353 5.84 44.79 2.45
N PHE A 354 7.04 45.23 2.88
CA PHE A 354 8.30 44.69 2.39
C PHE A 354 8.51 43.23 2.79
N VAL A 355 8.34 42.88 4.08
CA VAL A 355 8.50 41.49 4.56
C VAL A 355 7.45 40.57 3.94
N VAL A 356 6.19 41.01 3.82
CA VAL A 356 5.14 40.23 3.14
C VAL A 356 5.51 39.99 1.67
N ALA A 357 5.93 41.03 0.95
CA ALA A 357 6.34 40.90 -0.45
C ALA A 357 7.59 40.00 -0.63
N ALA A 358 8.50 39.97 0.34
CA ALA A 358 9.68 39.11 0.30
C ALA A 358 9.36 37.63 0.55
N VAL A 359 8.36 37.33 1.36
CA VAL A 359 7.94 35.94 1.69
C VAL A 359 6.88 35.40 0.72
N ALA A 360 6.06 36.27 0.13
CA ALA A 360 4.97 35.88 -0.77
C ALA A 360 5.38 34.91 -1.88
N PRO A 361 6.54 35.04 -2.55
CA PRO A 361 6.98 34.08 -3.58
C PRO A 361 7.11 32.65 -3.06
N LEU A 362 7.55 32.45 -1.80
CA LEU A 362 7.67 31.13 -1.19
C LEU A 362 6.29 30.49 -0.96
N LEU A 363 5.34 31.29 -0.46
CA LEU A 363 3.97 30.82 -0.21
C LEU A 363 3.22 30.54 -1.50
N VAL A 364 3.38 31.39 -2.52
CA VAL A 364 2.80 31.18 -3.85
C VAL A 364 3.40 29.94 -4.51
N CYS A 365 4.73 29.76 -4.44
CA CYS A 365 5.38 28.56 -4.97
C CYS A 365 4.88 27.28 -4.27
N SER A 366 4.79 27.29 -2.94
CA SER A 366 4.22 26.19 -2.14
C SER A 366 2.78 25.85 -2.56
N ALA A 367 1.92 26.86 -2.70
CA ALA A 367 0.53 26.68 -3.11
C ALA A 367 0.40 26.14 -4.54
N VAL A 368 1.17 26.68 -5.50
CA VAL A 368 1.16 26.23 -6.89
C VAL A 368 1.60 24.78 -7.00
N VAL A 369 2.69 24.38 -6.32
CA VAL A 369 3.13 22.98 -6.31
C VAL A 369 2.07 22.07 -5.69
N GLY A 370 1.41 22.51 -4.61
CA GLY A 370 0.30 21.78 -4.00
C GLY A 370 -0.89 21.56 -4.97
N VAL A 371 -1.27 22.60 -5.72
CA VAL A 371 -2.36 22.52 -6.70
C VAL A 371 -1.98 21.61 -7.87
N VAL A 372 -0.80 21.80 -8.45
CA VAL A 372 -0.32 20.98 -9.59
C VAL A 372 -0.24 19.51 -9.16
N ALA A 373 0.31 19.23 -7.98
CA ALA A 373 0.36 17.89 -7.43
C ALA A 373 -1.05 17.31 -7.16
N ALA A 374 -2.06 18.12 -6.85
CA ALA A 374 -3.43 17.63 -6.66
C ALA A 374 -4.10 17.23 -8.00
N THR A 375 -3.72 17.87 -9.11
CA THR A 375 -4.37 17.69 -10.42
C THR A 375 -3.66 16.72 -11.36
N THR A 376 -2.41 16.35 -11.10
CA THR A 376 -1.67 15.39 -11.94
C THR A 376 -2.22 13.98 -11.80
N VAL A 377 -2.64 13.40 -12.92
CA VAL A 377 -3.06 11.99 -13.02
C VAL A 377 -1.83 11.12 -13.23
N PRO A 378 -1.55 10.13 -12.36
CA PRO A 378 -0.45 9.20 -12.57
C PRO A 378 -0.76 8.28 -13.75
N THR A 379 0.20 8.05 -14.63
CA THR A 379 0.05 7.02 -15.68
C THR A 379 0.50 5.67 -15.13
N ALA A 380 -0.40 4.68 -15.08
CA ALA A 380 -0.04 3.33 -14.68
C ALA A 380 0.61 2.60 -15.88
N PRO A 381 1.75 1.90 -15.70
CA PRO A 381 2.31 1.05 -16.74
C PRO A 381 1.38 -0.14 -17.04
N ASP A 382 1.35 -0.59 -18.29
CA ASP A 382 0.50 -1.70 -18.73
C ASP A 382 0.75 -2.98 -17.92
N LEU A 383 1.98 -3.25 -17.51
CA LEU A 383 2.30 -4.40 -16.64
C LEU A 383 1.61 -4.34 -15.28
N VAL A 384 1.40 -3.15 -14.70
CA VAL A 384 0.66 -3.01 -13.43
C VAL A 384 -0.83 -3.30 -13.67
N VAL A 385 -1.37 -2.83 -14.79
CA VAL A 385 -2.76 -3.07 -15.19
C VAL A 385 -3.00 -4.57 -15.47
N GLN A 386 -2.06 -5.23 -16.14
CA GLN A 386 -2.07 -6.68 -16.37
C GLN A 386 -1.84 -7.48 -15.08
N GLY A 387 -1.00 -6.99 -14.16
CA GLY A 387 -0.81 -7.58 -12.84
C GLY A 387 -2.10 -7.63 -12.03
N GLU A 388 -2.86 -6.52 -12.00
CA GLU A 388 -4.18 -6.46 -11.35
C GLU A 388 -5.20 -7.39 -12.03
N ARG A 389 -5.14 -7.55 -13.36
CA ARG A 389 -5.93 -8.57 -14.06
C ARG A 389 -5.59 -9.98 -13.60
N GLY A 390 -4.30 -10.32 -13.58
CA GLY A 390 -3.83 -11.62 -13.08
C GLY A 390 -4.28 -11.87 -11.65
N LEU A 391 -4.24 -10.83 -10.80
CA LEU A 391 -4.70 -10.90 -9.41
C LEU A 391 -6.21 -11.16 -9.32
N ALA A 392 -7.01 -10.51 -10.16
CA ALA A 392 -8.45 -10.74 -10.24
C ALA A 392 -8.76 -12.18 -10.70
N GLU A 393 -8.04 -12.69 -11.71
CA GLU A 393 -8.19 -14.06 -12.22
C GLU A 393 -7.80 -15.11 -11.17
N VAL A 394 -6.68 -14.91 -10.46
CA VAL A 394 -6.24 -15.79 -9.36
C VAL A 394 -7.26 -15.77 -8.21
N THR A 395 -7.78 -14.60 -7.85
CA THR A 395 -8.79 -14.46 -6.80
C THR A 395 -10.11 -15.13 -7.19
N ALA A 396 -10.55 -14.95 -8.43
CA ALA A 396 -11.74 -15.62 -8.97
C ALA A 396 -11.55 -17.14 -9.05
N GLY A 397 -10.37 -17.61 -9.44
CA GLY A 397 -9.97 -19.01 -9.41
C GLY A 397 -10.03 -19.59 -8.00
N ALA A 398 -9.43 -18.93 -7.01
CA ALA A 398 -9.46 -19.36 -5.62
C ALA A 398 -10.89 -19.47 -5.06
N LEU A 399 -11.77 -18.52 -5.41
CA LEU A 399 -13.19 -18.59 -5.04
C LEU A 399 -13.88 -19.77 -5.73
N ARG A 400 -13.66 -19.96 -7.03
CA ARG A 400 -14.22 -21.09 -7.79
C ARG A 400 -13.79 -22.43 -7.21
N ASP A 401 -12.51 -22.55 -6.84
CA ASP A 401 -11.95 -23.78 -6.29
C ASP A 401 -12.51 -24.03 -4.88
N GLN A 402 -12.64 -22.99 -4.03
CA GLN A 402 -13.29 -23.11 -2.73
C GLN A 402 -14.76 -23.56 -2.85
N LEU A 403 -15.50 -22.99 -3.82
CA LEU A 403 -16.90 -23.34 -4.09
C LEU A 403 -17.04 -24.77 -4.63
N SER A 404 -16.17 -25.16 -5.57
CA SER A 404 -16.15 -26.51 -6.14
C SER A 404 -15.80 -27.55 -5.08
N ALA A 405 -14.80 -27.27 -4.23
CA ALA A 405 -14.46 -28.09 -3.08
C ALA A 405 -15.65 -28.26 -2.14
N SER A 406 -16.40 -27.18 -1.88
CA SER A 406 -17.58 -27.28 -1.01
C SER A 406 -18.66 -28.23 -1.54
N LEU A 407 -18.90 -28.23 -2.85
CA LEU A 407 -19.84 -29.17 -3.45
C LEU A 407 -19.28 -30.61 -3.45
N SER A 408 -17.97 -30.76 -3.64
CA SER A 408 -17.27 -32.05 -3.61
C SER A 408 -17.34 -32.71 -2.23
N ASP A 409 -17.11 -31.94 -1.15
CA ASP A 409 -17.23 -32.44 0.23
C ASP A 409 -18.62 -33.01 0.49
N LEU A 410 -19.66 -32.26 0.10
CA LEU A 410 -21.05 -32.69 0.31
C LEU A 410 -21.37 -33.95 -0.49
N ARG A 411 -20.95 -34.03 -1.76
CA ARG A 411 -21.14 -35.24 -2.59
C ARG A 411 -20.43 -36.44 -1.98
N THR A 412 -19.20 -36.26 -1.53
CA THR A 412 -18.40 -37.31 -0.88
C THR A 412 -19.06 -37.78 0.41
N PHE A 413 -19.64 -36.86 1.18
CA PHE A 413 -20.42 -37.20 2.37
C PHE A 413 -21.70 -37.96 1.98
N ALA A 414 -22.46 -37.48 1.01
CA ALA A 414 -23.73 -38.07 0.59
C ALA A 414 -23.58 -39.50 0.07
N THR A 415 -22.52 -39.82 -0.68
CA THR A 415 -22.25 -41.19 -1.15
C THR A 415 -22.01 -42.21 -0.02
N ARG A 416 -21.75 -41.76 1.20
CA ARG A 416 -21.51 -42.60 2.38
C ARG A 416 -22.56 -42.42 3.48
N ALA A 417 -23.57 -41.61 3.24
CA ALA A 417 -24.63 -41.40 4.20
C ALA A 417 -25.53 -42.64 4.27
N THR A 418 -26.01 -42.93 5.48
CA THR A 418 -26.96 -44.00 5.79
C THR A 418 -28.40 -43.53 5.61
N ASP A 419 -29.32 -44.48 5.47
CA ASP A 419 -30.76 -44.21 5.45
C ASP A 419 -31.29 -43.62 6.78
N ASP A 420 -30.61 -43.87 7.92
CA ASP A 420 -30.95 -43.22 9.19
C ASP A 420 -30.31 -41.83 9.30
N VAL A 421 -31.09 -40.81 8.92
CA VAL A 421 -30.68 -39.39 8.95
C VAL A 421 -30.23 -38.93 10.34
N ARG A 422 -30.83 -39.44 11.43
CA ARG A 422 -30.49 -38.99 12.80
C ARG A 422 -29.10 -39.43 13.22
N SER A 423 -28.65 -40.58 12.72
CA SER A 423 -27.31 -41.12 12.98
C SER A 423 -26.19 -40.28 12.35
N LEU A 424 -26.50 -39.43 11.37
CA LEU A 424 -25.52 -38.60 10.65
C LEU A 424 -24.99 -37.42 11.47
N LYS A 425 -25.63 -37.06 12.60
CA LYS A 425 -25.29 -35.86 13.38
C LYS A 425 -23.81 -35.78 13.79
N PRO A 426 -23.17 -36.84 14.35
CA PRO A 426 -21.76 -36.78 14.71
C PRO A 426 -20.85 -36.55 13.49
N ALA A 427 -21.19 -37.14 12.35
CA ALA A 427 -20.45 -36.98 11.11
C ALA A 427 -20.57 -35.55 10.55
N LEU A 428 -21.76 -34.93 10.63
CA LEU A 428 -21.96 -33.52 10.27
C LEU A 428 -21.18 -32.56 11.18
N VAL A 429 -21.15 -32.84 12.49
CA VAL A 429 -20.35 -32.07 13.47
C VAL A 429 -18.87 -32.16 13.14
N ASN A 430 -18.37 -33.34 12.77
CA ASN A 430 -16.98 -33.49 12.36
C ASN A 430 -16.71 -32.78 11.02
N LEU A 431 -17.60 -32.89 10.04
CA LEU A 431 -17.48 -32.23 8.75
C LEU A 431 -17.30 -30.72 8.90
N ILE A 432 -18.14 -30.06 9.71
CA ILE A 432 -18.03 -28.61 9.92
C ILE A 432 -16.81 -28.22 10.78
N ALA A 433 -16.42 -29.06 11.75
CA ALA A 433 -15.25 -28.82 12.58
C ALA A 433 -13.95 -28.83 11.75
N GLN A 434 -13.88 -29.72 10.76
CA GLN A 434 -12.75 -29.83 9.83
C GLN A 434 -12.83 -28.77 8.71
N ASN A 435 -14.04 -28.46 8.23
CA ASN A 435 -14.27 -27.54 7.11
C ASN A 435 -14.90 -26.22 7.55
N LYS A 436 -14.04 -25.26 7.93
CA LYS A 436 -14.45 -23.90 8.34
C LYS A 436 -15.08 -23.07 7.21
N ARG A 437 -15.22 -23.61 6.00
CA ARG A 437 -15.89 -22.97 4.85
C ARG A 437 -17.42 -22.94 5.03
N TYR A 438 -17.96 -23.87 5.82
CA TYR A 438 -19.39 -23.92 6.12
C TYR A 438 -19.73 -23.09 7.36
N ARG A 439 -20.84 -22.37 7.26
CA ARG A 439 -21.52 -21.75 8.39
C ARG A 439 -22.38 -22.77 9.14
N SER A 440 -23.04 -23.64 8.39
CA SER A 440 -23.90 -24.70 8.88
C SER A 440 -24.08 -25.78 7.83
N VAL A 441 -24.18 -27.04 8.25
CA VAL A 441 -24.48 -28.17 7.37
C VAL A 441 -25.65 -28.94 7.97
N TYR A 442 -26.64 -29.27 7.16
CA TYR A 442 -27.88 -29.89 7.63
C TYR A 442 -28.55 -30.74 6.55
N VAL A 443 -29.38 -31.68 6.99
CA VAL A 443 -30.20 -32.53 6.12
C VAL A 443 -31.64 -32.03 6.17
N THR A 444 -32.23 -31.90 4.99
CA THR A 444 -33.63 -31.52 4.81
C THR A 444 -34.43 -32.62 4.15
N ASP A 445 -35.74 -32.66 4.41
CA ASP A 445 -36.68 -33.46 3.64
C ASP A 445 -37.06 -32.82 2.29
N ALA A 446 -37.95 -33.47 1.53
CA ALA A 446 -38.43 -33.00 0.23
C ALA A 446 -39.16 -31.65 0.25
N ASP A 447 -39.63 -31.19 1.42
CA ASP A 447 -40.29 -29.90 1.61
C ASP A 447 -39.31 -28.83 2.14
N GLY A 448 -38.07 -29.23 2.43
CA GLY A 448 -37.00 -28.35 2.88
C GLY A 448 -36.93 -28.19 4.39
N THR A 449 -37.71 -28.96 5.17
CA THR A 449 -37.69 -28.92 6.63
C THR A 449 -36.42 -29.57 7.15
N VAL A 450 -35.74 -28.89 8.06
CA VAL A 450 -34.48 -29.37 8.65
C VAL A 450 -34.76 -30.52 9.60
N GLN A 451 -34.18 -31.69 9.33
CA GLN A 451 -34.29 -32.90 10.14
C GLN A 451 -33.13 -33.03 11.13
N VAL A 452 -31.91 -32.73 10.67
CA VAL A 452 -30.67 -32.77 11.45
C VAL A 452 -29.74 -31.66 11.00
N ASP A 453 -29.10 -30.96 11.94
CA ASP A 453 -28.17 -29.87 11.66
C ASP A 453 -26.89 -29.94 12.49
N ALA A 454 -25.85 -29.27 11.98
CA ALA A 454 -24.60 -28.97 12.66
C ALA A 454 -24.12 -27.56 12.30
N GLY A 455 -23.57 -26.85 13.28
CA GLY A 455 -23.05 -25.49 13.11
C GLY A 455 -23.97 -24.40 13.63
N ARG A 456 -24.02 -23.26 12.93
CA ARG A 456 -24.92 -22.15 13.28
C ARG A 456 -26.35 -22.44 12.77
N THR A 457 -27.34 -21.74 13.31
CA THR A 457 -28.73 -21.87 12.86
C THR A 457 -28.87 -21.53 11.37
N PRO A 458 -29.45 -22.39 10.52
CA PRO A 458 -29.63 -22.14 9.09
C PRO A 458 -30.25 -20.77 8.80
N LEU A 459 -29.70 -20.05 7.82
CA LEU A 459 -30.29 -18.78 7.33
C LEU A 459 -31.24 -19.01 6.16
N ARG A 460 -31.18 -20.19 5.54
CA ARG A 460 -32.03 -20.53 4.40
C ARG A 460 -33.50 -20.53 4.81
N THR A 461 -34.35 -19.89 4.03
CA THR A 461 -35.81 -20.03 4.17
C THR A 461 -36.23 -21.46 3.83
N VAL A 462 -37.20 -21.99 4.59
CA VAL A 462 -37.71 -23.37 4.42
C VAL A 462 -38.48 -23.44 3.11
N GLU A 463 -37.86 -24.04 2.11
CA GLU A 463 -38.35 -24.17 0.74
C GLU A 463 -37.83 -25.48 0.15
N ARG A 464 -38.59 -26.07 -0.78
CA ARG A 464 -38.16 -27.27 -1.51
C ARG A 464 -36.77 -27.05 -2.13
N PRO A 465 -35.77 -27.88 -1.79
CA PRO A 465 -34.45 -27.76 -2.38
C PRO A 465 -34.47 -27.99 -3.90
N PRO A 466 -33.60 -27.31 -4.67
CA PRO A 466 -33.41 -27.62 -6.09
C PRO A 466 -33.08 -29.10 -6.33
N ALA A 467 -33.55 -29.64 -7.44
CA ALA A 467 -33.24 -31.02 -7.82
C ALA A 467 -31.76 -31.17 -8.23
N GLY A 468 -31.16 -32.29 -7.84
CA GLY A 468 -29.76 -32.59 -8.15
C GLY A 468 -28.77 -31.92 -7.19
N SER A 469 -27.50 -31.91 -7.58
CA SER A 469 -26.43 -31.29 -6.79
C SER A 469 -25.94 -30.02 -7.47
N GLY A 470 -25.87 -28.90 -6.74
CA GLY A 470 -25.43 -27.63 -7.28
C GLY A 470 -25.11 -26.58 -6.21
N LEU A 471 -24.63 -25.43 -6.69
CA LEU A 471 -24.39 -24.23 -5.89
C LEU A 471 -25.48 -23.20 -6.20
N HIS A 472 -25.99 -22.54 -5.16
CA HIS A 472 -27.13 -21.65 -5.28
C HIS A 472 -26.97 -20.41 -4.40
N GLN A 473 -27.50 -19.29 -4.93
CA GLN A 473 -27.74 -18.07 -4.18
C GLN A 473 -29.25 -17.98 -3.91
N GLN A 474 -29.67 -18.01 -2.64
CA GLN A 474 -31.11 -17.98 -2.33
C GLN A 474 -31.70 -16.57 -2.45
N ASN A 475 -31.02 -15.58 -1.88
CA ASN A 475 -31.52 -14.22 -1.79
C ASN A 475 -30.70 -13.25 -2.65
N THR A 476 -31.38 -12.20 -3.07
CA THR A 476 -30.82 -11.11 -3.87
C THR A 476 -31.00 -9.74 -3.21
N ALA A 477 -31.50 -9.75 -1.97
CA ALA A 477 -31.73 -8.61 -1.10
C ALA A 477 -31.65 -9.06 0.37
N GLY A 478 -31.50 -8.10 1.30
CA GLY A 478 -31.43 -8.34 2.74
C GLY A 478 -30.07 -7.94 3.33
N ARG A 479 -29.82 -8.35 4.58
CA ARG A 479 -28.59 -7.96 5.32
C ARG A 479 -27.41 -8.91 5.09
N ILE A 480 -27.67 -10.17 4.76
CA ILE A 480 -26.66 -11.22 4.63
C ILE A 480 -26.97 -12.04 3.38
N PRO A 481 -26.02 -12.25 2.46
CA PRO A 481 -26.19 -13.20 1.36
C PRO A 481 -26.22 -14.63 1.87
N VAL A 482 -27.20 -15.40 1.40
CA VAL A 482 -27.40 -16.82 1.71
C VAL A 482 -26.95 -17.62 0.49
N LEU A 483 -25.79 -18.23 0.64
CA LEU A 483 -25.11 -19.04 -0.38
C LEU A 483 -25.04 -20.47 0.14
N TYR A 484 -25.42 -21.44 -0.68
CA TYR A 484 -25.43 -22.84 -0.24
C TYR A 484 -25.08 -23.80 -1.38
N ALA A 485 -24.47 -24.91 -1.00
CA ALA A 485 -24.31 -26.09 -1.84
C ALA A 485 -25.36 -27.14 -1.41
N ASN A 486 -25.89 -27.89 -2.37
CA ASN A 486 -26.79 -29.01 -2.09
C ASN A 486 -26.33 -30.29 -2.79
N THR A 487 -26.74 -31.42 -2.24
CA THR A 487 -26.63 -32.72 -2.90
C THR A 487 -27.72 -33.66 -2.35
N PRO A 488 -28.39 -34.43 -3.20
CA PRO A 488 -29.38 -35.40 -2.74
C PRO A 488 -28.68 -36.58 -2.06
N LEU A 489 -29.30 -37.12 -1.02
CA LEU A 489 -28.86 -38.36 -0.37
C LEU A 489 -29.23 -39.57 -1.23
N PRO A 490 -28.60 -40.75 -0.99
CA PRO A 490 -28.87 -41.97 -1.76
C PRO A 490 -30.34 -42.43 -1.72
N ASP A 491 -31.07 -42.06 -0.68
CA ASP A 491 -32.50 -42.35 -0.52
C ASP A 491 -33.42 -41.52 -1.44
N HIS A 492 -32.87 -40.51 -2.13
CA HIS A 492 -33.58 -39.55 -2.98
C HIS A 492 -34.75 -38.78 -2.32
N THR A 493 -34.95 -38.91 -1.02
CA THR A 493 -36.02 -38.24 -0.25
C THR A 493 -35.47 -37.12 0.63
N HIS A 494 -34.19 -37.20 0.97
CA HIS A 494 -33.49 -36.19 1.74
C HIS A 494 -32.43 -35.49 0.90
N VAL A 495 -32.15 -34.23 1.27
CA VAL A 495 -31.14 -33.39 0.63
C VAL A 495 -30.20 -32.85 1.69
N LEU A 496 -28.91 -33.07 1.49
CA LEU A 496 -27.85 -32.49 2.29
C LEU A 496 -27.54 -31.08 1.79
N ILE A 497 -27.54 -30.10 2.69
CA ILE A 497 -27.31 -28.69 2.40
C ILE A 497 -26.15 -28.18 3.27
N GLY A 498 -25.18 -27.53 2.64
CA GLY A 498 -24.12 -26.78 3.31
C GLY A 498 -24.24 -25.30 3.00
N GLU A 499 -24.56 -24.48 4.01
CA GLU A 499 -24.52 -23.02 3.90
C GLU A 499 -23.09 -22.52 4.03
N LEU A 500 -22.67 -21.68 3.09
CA LEU A 500 -21.31 -21.14 3.03
C LEU A 500 -21.16 -19.90 3.92
N ASP A 501 -20.02 -19.77 4.60
CA ASP A 501 -19.72 -18.58 5.38
C ASP A 501 -19.17 -17.46 4.49
N VAL A 502 -19.98 -16.42 4.27
CA VAL A 502 -19.59 -15.23 3.48
C VAL A 502 -18.35 -14.54 4.07
N THR A 503 -18.11 -14.63 5.37
CA THR A 503 -16.91 -14.10 6.02
C THR A 503 -15.65 -14.76 5.47
N LYS A 504 -15.72 -16.06 5.11
CA LYS A 504 -14.61 -16.79 4.50
C LYS A 504 -14.39 -16.38 3.06
N LEU A 505 -15.45 -16.16 2.29
CA LEU A 505 -15.34 -15.61 0.93
C LEU A 505 -14.71 -14.21 0.95
N SER A 506 -15.15 -13.34 1.88
CA SER A 506 -14.51 -12.04 2.12
C SER A 506 -13.05 -12.16 2.54
N SER A 507 -12.67 -13.20 3.28
CA SER A 507 -11.27 -13.40 3.66
C SER A 507 -10.36 -13.70 2.46
N ILE A 508 -10.88 -14.33 1.40
CA ILE A 508 -10.16 -14.50 0.14
C ILE A 508 -9.97 -13.15 -0.56
N LEU A 509 -11.03 -12.33 -0.62
CA LEU A 509 -10.97 -10.99 -1.22
C LEU A 509 -10.03 -10.04 -0.48
N ARG A 510 -9.85 -10.21 0.84
CA ARG A 510 -8.90 -9.41 1.65
C ARG A 510 -7.44 -9.71 1.34
N ARG A 511 -7.14 -10.80 0.62
CA ARG A 511 -5.76 -11.18 0.28
C ARG A 511 -5.22 -10.33 -0.87
N SER A 512 -6.08 -9.89 -1.80
CA SER A 512 -5.70 -9.05 -2.93
C SER A 512 -5.45 -7.59 -2.51
N ALA A 513 -4.67 -6.88 -3.32
CA ALA A 513 -4.44 -5.45 -3.17
C ALA A 513 -5.74 -4.66 -3.29
N GLY A 514 -5.98 -3.74 -2.36
CA GLY A 514 -7.06 -2.76 -2.50
C GLY A 514 -8.46 -3.31 -2.19
N ASN A 515 -9.47 -2.70 -2.81
CA ASN A 515 -10.87 -2.96 -2.50
C ASN A 515 -11.44 -4.04 -3.43
N GLY A 516 -11.24 -5.31 -3.06
CA GLY A 516 -11.88 -6.44 -3.74
C GLY A 516 -13.37 -6.53 -3.45
N LYS A 517 -14.19 -6.82 -4.47
CA LYS A 517 -15.64 -7.05 -4.36
C LYS A 517 -16.01 -8.31 -5.14
N LEU A 518 -16.87 -9.15 -4.57
CA LEU A 518 -17.56 -10.22 -5.28
C LEU A 518 -18.96 -9.72 -5.63
N VAL A 519 -19.31 -9.79 -6.89
CA VAL A 519 -20.51 -9.18 -7.45
C VAL A 519 -21.34 -10.24 -8.16
N ASP A 520 -22.66 -10.20 -7.99
CA ASP A 520 -23.58 -11.08 -8.69
C ASP A 520 -23.90 -10.61 -10.12
N SER A 521 -24.65 -11.41 -10.87
CA SER A 521 -25.06 -11.08 -12.25
C SER A 521 -25.96 -9.84 -12.35
N GLY A 522 -26.55 -9.38 -11.23
CA GLY A 522 -27.31 -8.15 -11.13
C GLY A 522 -26.46 -6.92 -10.79
N LEU A 523 -25.13 -7.05 -10.84
CA LEU A 523 -24.17 -6.00 -10.47
C LEU A 523 -24.28 -5.57 -9.00
N ARG A 524 -24.64 -6.50 -8.10
CA ARG A 524 -24.78 -6.25 -6.66
C ARG A 524 -23.68 -6.93 -5.86
N THR A 525 -23.18 -6.23 -4.84
CA THR A 525 -22.08 -6.72 -4.00
C THR A 525 -22.54 -7.84 -3.06
N LEU A 526 -21.97 -9.03 -3.20
CA LEU A 526 -22.19 -10.19 -2.33
C LEU A 526 -21.20 -10.21 -1.16
N ALA A 527 -19.94 -9.93 -1.44
CA ALA A 527 -18.88 -9.87 -0.44
C ALA A 527 -17.86 -8.80 -0.84
N SER A 528 -17.12 -8.27 0.13
CA SER A 528 -16.01 -7.36 -0.15
C SER A 528 -14.85 -7.58 0.80
N ALA A 529 -13.67 -7.17 0.33
CA ALA A 529 -12.45 -7.06 1.11
C ALA A 529 -12.62 -6.08 2.26
N ASP A 530 -13.31 -4.95 2.09
CA ASP A 530 -13.55 -3.97 3.15
C ASP A 530 -15.03 -3.74 3.41
N GLY A 531 -15.36 -3.15 4.56
CA GLY A 531 -16.74 -3.08 5.08
C GLY A 531 -17.78 -2.81 3.99
N TYR A 532 -18.77 -3.69 3.87
CA TYR A 532 -19.75 -3.64 2.78
C TYR A 532 -21.17 -3.80 3.28
N ARG A 533 -22.11 -3.32 2.45
CA ARG A 533 -23.52 -3.59 2.57
C ARG A 533 -23.90 -4.68 1.56
N ALA A 534 -24.52 -5.75 2.04
CA ALA A 534 -24.97 -6.82 1.17
C ALA A 534 -25.97 -6.28 0.11
N PHE A 535 -25.79 -6.75 -1.11
CA PHE A 535 -26.59 -6.40 -2.28
C PHE A 535 -26.55 -4.93 -2.71
N ASP A 536 -25.56 -4.16 -2.23
CA ASP A 536 -25.37 -2.79 -2.67
C ASP A 536 -24.99 -2.78 -4.17
N PRO A 537 -25.77 -2.09 -5.03
CA PRO A 537 -25.50 -2.07 -6.45
C PRO A 537 -24.20 -1.32 -6.72
N LEU A 538 -23.43 -1.79 -7.69
CA LEU A 538 -22.35 -0.98 -8.25
C LEU A 538 -22.96 0.30 -8.81
N THR A 539 -22.52 1.47 -8.36
CA THR A 539 -23.01 2.77 -8.84
C THR A 539 -22.19 3.26 -10.03
N ASP A 540 -20.86 3.14 -9.94
CA ASP A 540 -19.92 3.65 -10.95
C ASP A 540 -20.00 2.91 -12.28
N GLN A 541 -20.05 3.69 -13.35
CA GLN A 541 -20.15 3.16 -14.72
C GLN A 541 -18.91 2.34 -15.11
N ALA A 542 -17.71 2.78 -14.73
CA ALA A 542 -16.46 2.06 -14.98
C ALA A 542 -16.48 0.63 -14.41
N LEU A 543 -16.97 0.49 -13.17
CA LEU A 543 -17.07 -0.83 -12.52
C LEU A 543 -18.11 -1.72 -13.19
N LYS A 544 -19.28 -1.16 -13.53
CA LYS A 544 -20.31 -1.90 -14.25
C LYS A 544 -19.78 -2.40 -15.60
N GLN A 545 -19.04 -1.55 -16.31
CA GLN A 545 -18.45 -1.89 -17.59
C GLN A 545 -17.39 -2.98 -17.44
N SER A 546 -16.46 -2.85 -16.48
CA SER A 546 -15.45 -3.88 -16.22
C SER A 546 -16.06 -5.24 -15.90
N VAL A 547 -17.14 -5.29 -15.08
CA VAL A 547 -17.88 -6.53 -14.80
C VAL A 547 -18.56 -7.09 -16.04
N THR A 548 -19.20 -6.24 -16.84
CA THR A 548 -19.92 -6.66 -18.05
C THR A 548 -18.96 -7.20 -19.10
N ASP A 549 -17.82 -6.56 -19.27
CA ASP A 549 -16.73 -6.95 -20.17
C ASP A 549 -16.14 -8.31 -19.74
N ALA A 550 -15.91 -8.50 -18.43
CA ALA A 550 -15.48 -9.78 -17.88
C ALA A 550 -16.51 -10.89 -18.11
N LEU A 551 -17.81 -10.62 -17.89
CA LEU A 551 -18.91 -11.55 -18.20
C LEU A 551 -19.01 -11.88 -19.69
N GLY A 552 -18.57 -10.98 -20.57
CA GLY A 552 -18.45 -11.19 -22.01
C GLY A 552 -17.16 -11.90 -22.45
N GLY A 553 -16.28 -12.27 -21.50
CA GLY A 553 -15.00 -12.95 -21.76
C GLY A 553 -13.86 -12.03 -22.22
N VAL A 554 -14.11 -10.73 -22.35
CA VAL A 554 -13.14 -9.72 -22.79
C VAL A 554 -12.84 -8.80 -21.61
N GLY A 555 -12.36 -9.36 -20.49
CA GLY A 555 -11.99 -8.55 -19.32
C GLY A 555 -11.09 -7.38 -19.74
N ARG A 556 -11.52 -6.14 -19.48
CA ARG A 556 -10.74 -4.93 -19.75
C ARG A 556 -10.14 -4.43 -18.43
N PRO A 557 -8.87 -4.72 -18.17
CA PRO A 557 -8.18 -4.02 -17.10
C PRO A 557 -7.87 -2.60 -17.59
N GLY A 558 -8.09 -1.60 -16.73
CA GLY A 558 -7.99 -0.21 -17.13
C GLY A 558 -7.78 0.73 -15.96
N THR A 559 -7.45 1.98 -16.27
CA THR A 559 -7.41 3.07 -15.30
C THR A 559 -8.68 3.89 -15.41
N ASP A 560 -9.45 3.94 -14.32
CA ASP A 560 -10.74 4.61 -14.28
C ASP A 560 -10.83 5.56 -13.09
N GLN A 561 -11.63 6.61 -13.25
CA GLN A 561 -11.95 7.52 -12.17
C GLN A 561 -13.23 7.08 -11.45
N ILE A 562 -13.13 6.85 -10.15
CA ILE A 562 -14.22 6.42 -9.25
C ILE A 562 -14.24 7.42 -8.09
N ASP A 563 -15.39 8.04 -7.85
CA ASP A 563 -15.57 9.07 -6.79
C ASP A 563 -14.49 10.17 -6.80
N GLY A 564 -14.02 10.55 -7.99
CA GLY A 564 -12.99 11.58 -8.18
C GLY A 564 -11.55 11.13 -7.94
N GLN A 565 -11.31 9.87 -7.56
CA GLN A 565 -9.98 9.26 -7.41
C GLN A 565 -9.71 8.27 -8.56
N TRP A 566 -8.43 8.11 -8.92
CA TRP A 566 -8.02 7.20 -9.98
C TRP A 566 -7.69 5.81 -9.42
N TYR A 567 -8.27 4.78 -10.03
CA TYR A 567 -8.07 3.37 -9.69
C TYR A 567 -7.64 2.56 -10.91
N VAL A 568 -6.79 1.56 -10.67
CA VAL A 568 -6.64 0.43 -11.59
C VAL A 568 -7.79 -0.53 -11.26
N VAL A 569 -8.62 -0.79 -12.26
CA VAL A 569 -9.78 -1.68 -12.13
C VAL A 569 -9.52 -2.91 -12.96
N ALA A 570 -9.76 -4.07 -12.35
CA ALA A 570 -9.73 -5.35 -13.04
C ALA A 570 -10.90 -6.21 -12.58
N ALA A 571 -11.43 -7.02 -13.49
CA ALA A 571 -12.53 -7.92 -13.19
C ALA A 571 -12.29 -9.30 -13.82
N ALA A 572 -12.67 -10.35 -13.10
CA ALA A 572 -12.58 -11.73 -13.56
C ALA A 572 -13.79 -12.55 -13.08
N THR A 573 -14.31 -13.41 -13.95
CA THR A 573 -15.51 -14.21 -13.65
C THR A 573 -15.15 -15.46 -12.85
N VAL A 574 -16.00 -15.81 -11.88
CA VAL A 574 -15.91 -17.05 -11.10
C VAL A 574 -16.55 -18.18 -11.93
N THR A 575 -15.93 -18.52 -13.06
CA THR A 575 -16.43 -19.47 -14.06
C THR A 575 -15.37 -20.50 -14.45
N GLY A 576 -15.77 -21.57 -15.15
CA GLY A 576 -14.91 -22.68 -15.56
C GLY A 576 -15.19 -23.98 -14.83
N SER A 577 -16.36 -24.13 -14.22
CA SER A 577 -16.85 -25.38 -13.64
C SER A 577 -18.37 -25.45 -13.81
N PRO A 578 -18.95 -26.58 -14.23
CA PRO A 578 -20.40 -26.73 -14.39
C PRO A 578 -21.20 -26.36 -13.13
N SER A 579 -20.57 -26.44 -11.96
CA SER A 579 -21.19 -26.09 -10.68
C SER A 579 -21.22 -24.58 -10.39
N THR A 580 -20.26 -23.80 -10.89
CA THR A 580 -20.14 -22.36 -10.62
C THR A 580 -20.65 -21.49 -11.78
N ASP A 581 -20.61 -22.01 -13.01
CA ASP A 581 -21.03 -21.27 -14.21
C ASP A 581 -22.45 -20.67 -14.12
N PRO A 582 -23.45 -21.36 -13.53
CA PRO A 582 -24.79 -20.80 -13.38
C PRO A 582 -24.86 -19.55 -12.48
N LEU A 583 -23.91 -19.37 -11.56
CA LEU A 583 -23.91 -18.25 -10.62
C LEU A 583 -23.59 -16.92 -11.30
N ARG A 584 -22.77 -16.95 -12.37
CA ARG A 584 -22.30 -15.78 -13.11
C ARG A 584 -21.77 -14.67 -12.19
N TRP A 585 -21.01 -15.06 -11.18
CA TRP A 585 -20.36 -14.10 -10.27
C TRP A 585 -19.07 -13.57 -10.86
N THR A 586 -18.73 -12.35 -10.47
CA THR A 586 -17.52 -11.66 -10.93
C THR A 586 -16.79 -11.05 -9.74
N VAL A 587 -15.48 -11.26 -9.68
CA VAL A 587 -14.58 -10.55 -8.76
C VAL A 587 -14.17 -9.26 -9.44
N VAL A 588 -14.25 -8.16 -8.71
CA VAL A 588 -13.78 -6.84 -9.14
C VAL A 588 -12.75 -6.36 -8.15
N LEU A 589 -11.56 -6.02 -8.63
CA LEU A 589 -10.50 -5.43 -7.84
C LEU A 589 -10.36 -3.95 -8.20
N GLN A 590 -10.08 -3.14 -7.17
CA GLN A 590 -9.87 -1.71 -7.29
C GLN A 590 -8.63 -1.32 -6.51
N GLN A 591 -7.57 -0.93 -7.21
CA GLN A 591 -6.33 -0.49 -6.59
C GLN A 591 -6.13 1.02 -6.83
N PRO A 592 -6.08 1.86 -5.77
CA PRO A 592 -5.88 3.30 -5.96
C PRO A 592 -4.52 3.57 -6.62
N LEU A 593 -4.48 4.39 -7.68
CA LEU A 593 -3.20 4.70 -8.33
C LEU A 593 -2.23 5.39 -7.37
N THR A 594 -2.71 6.14 -6.38
CA THR A 594 -1.88 6.91 -5.43
C THR A 594 -1.14 6.05 -4.40
N THR A 595 -1.58 4.80 -4.17
CA THR A 595 -0.90 3.88 -3.25
C THR A 595 0.29 3.19 -3.93
N LEU A 596 0.24 3.01 -5.24
CA LEU A 596 1.30 2.41 -6.04
C LEU A 596 2.55 3.32 -6.08
N PRO A 597 3.77 2.77 -6.02
CA PRO A 597 5.02 3.54 -6.02
C PRO A 597 5.41 3.94 -7.45
N LEU A 598 4.44 4.41 -8.23
CA LEU A 598 4.68 4.93 -9.57
C LEU A 598 5.67 6.11 -9.48
N PRO A 599 6.56 6.31 -10.47
CA PRO A 599 7.51 7.43 -10.47
C PRO A 599 6.81 8.77 -10.22
N ASP A 600 5.67 9.00 -10.88
CA ASP A 600 4.87 10.20 -10.73
C ASP A 600 4.40 10.40 -9.28
N ASN A 601 4.02 9.33 -8.58
CA ASN A 601 3.60 9.40 -7.19
C ASN A 601 4.76 9.66 -6.24
N VAL A 602 5.92 9.05 -6.48
CA VAL A 602 7.10 9.26 -5.64
C VAL A 602 7.59 10.71 -5.80
N VAL A 603 7.69 11.19 -7.05
CA VAL A 603 8.01 12.59 -7.38
C VAL A 603 6.99 13.54 -6.76
N ARG A 604 5.68 13.23 -6.87
CA ARG A 604 4.60 14.01 -6.26
C ARG A 604 4.71 14.09 -4.73
N ARG A 605 4.98 12.96 -4.05
CA ARG A 605 5.16 12.93 -2.58
C ARG A 605 6.34 13.80 -2.15
N TYR A 606 7.47 13.70 -2.84
CA TYR A 606 8.64 14.55 -2.57
C TYR A 606 8.39 16.02 -2.89
N ALA A 607 7.68 16.32 -3.98
CA ALA A 607 7.30 17.69 -4.34
C ALA A 607 6.35 18.31 -3.30
N LEU A 608 5.35 17.56 -2.83
CA LEU A 608 4.44 17.98 -1.76
C LEU A 608 5.18 18.21 -0.44
N PHE A 609 6.10 17.32 -0.08
CA PHE A 609 6.94 17.50 1.11
C PHE A 609 7.79 18.78 1.00
N ALA A 610 8.45 19.00 -0.14
CA ALA A 610 9.24 20.20 -0.39
C ALA A 610 8.37 21.47 -0.36
N ALA A 611 7.19 21.43 -0.99
CA ALA A 611 6.23 22.54 -0.97
C ALA A 611 5.76 22.87 0.46
N LEU A 612 5.45 21.85 1.26
CA LEU A 612 5.04 22.02 2.66
C LEU A 612 6.19 22.59 3.50
N ALA A 613 7.41 22.08 3.32
CA ALA A 613 8.60 22.58 4.01
C ALA A 613 8.90 24.05 3.65
N VAL A 614 8.81 24.43 2.37
CA VAL A 614 8.97 25.83 1.92
C VAL A 614 7.86 26.72 2.44
N GLY A 615 6.62 26.26 2.41
CA GLY A 615 5.47 26.98 2.98
C GLY A 615 5.64 27.23 4.48
N ALA A 616 6.02 26.20 5.24
CA ALA A 616 6.30 26.28 6.67
C ALA A 616 7.46 27.23 6.98
N ALA A 617 8.58 27.13 6.25
CA ALA A 617 9.72 28.04 6.38
C ALA A 617 9.34 29.50 6.08
N GLY A 618 8.54 29.73 5.03
CA GLY A 618 7.99 31.03 4.70
C GLY A 618 7.14 31.62 5.82
N LEU A 619 6.21 30.85 6.37
CA LEU A 619 5.37 31.27 7.50
C LEU A 619 6.18 31.56 8.76
N LEU A 620 7.19 30.74 9.05
CA LEU A 620 8.12 30.96 10.17
C LEU A 620 8.92 32.24 9.98
N LEU A 621 9.46 32.49 8.79
CA LEU A 621 10.16 33.75 8.47
C LEU A 621 9.23 34.94 8.62
N LEU A 622 8.01 34.86 8.09
CA LEU A 622 7.02 35.93 8.19
C LEU A 622 6.67 36.22 9.65
N GLY A 623 6.35 35.19 10.43
CA GLY A 623 6.00 35.30 11.84
C GLY A 623 7.14 35.86 12.68
N TRP A 624 8.36 35.37 12.46
CA TRP A 624 9.56 35.83 13.15
C TRP A 624 9.88 37.28 12.81
N TYR A 625 9.99 37.64 11.52
CA TYR A 625 10.30 39.00 11.11
C TYR A 625 9.20 39.99 11.54
N HIS A 626 7.94 39.58 11.45
CA HIS A 626 6.82 40.40 11.89
C HIS A 626 6.90 40.70 13.40
N SER A 627 7.09 39.68 14.22
CA SER A 627 7.05 39.78 15.68
C SER A 627 8.32 40.37 16.29
N CYS A 628 9.49 39.98 15.80
CA CYS A 628 10.79 40.37 16.36
C CYS A 628 11.33 41.69 15.80
N PHE A 629 10.96 42.08 14.58
CA PHE A 629 11.55 43.25 13.92
C PHE A 629 10.54 44.27 13.42
N VAL A 630 9.53 43.89 12.63
CA VAL A 630 8.59 44.84 12.04
C VAL A 630 7.76 45.54 13.11
N ARG A 631 7.19 44.79 14.06
CA ARG A 631 6.34 45.37 15.13
C ARG A 631 7.14 46.32 16.05
N PRO A 632 8.33 45.95 16.57
CA PRO A 632 9.17 46.86 17.34
C PRO A 632 9.68 48.07 16.53
N LEU A 633 10.09 47.87 15.28
CA LEU A 633 10.58 48.96 14.42
C LEU A 633 9.49 50.00 14.14
N ARG A 634 8.24 49.57 13.96
CA ARG A 634 7.10 50.49 13.79
C ARG A 634 6.85 51.31 15.05
N ARG A 635 6.82 50.66 16.22
CA ARG A 635 6.71 51.37 17.51
C ARG A 635 7.83 52.38 17.71
N LEU A 636 9.06 52.01 17.34
CA LEU A 636 10.21 52.89 17.40
C LEU A 636 10.08 54.08 16.43
N ALA A 637 9.59 53.86 15.21
CA ALA A 637 9.35 54.93 14.25
C ALA A 637 8.24 55.89 14.72
N ASP A 638 7.18 55.37 15.34
CA ASP A 638 6.12 56.18 15.96
C ASP A 638 6.67 57.01 17.12
N ALA A 639 7.51 56.42 17.98
CA ALA A 639 8.20 57.15 19.04
C ALA A 639 9.16 58.23 18.51
N ALA A 640 9.91 57.93 17.44
CA ALA A 640 10.78 58.89 16.79
C ALA A 640 9.99 60.08 16.21
N ALA A 641 8.85 59.81 15.59
CA ALA A 641 7.95 60.86 15.10
C ALA A 641 7.45 61.77 16.22
N ARG A 642 7.09 61.20 17.39
CA ARG A 642 6.69 62.00 18.57
C ARG A 642 7.83 62.88 19.11
N VAL A 643 9.04 62.33 19.21
CA VAL A 643 10.23 63.12 19.63
C VAL A 643 10.52 64.24 18.64
N HIS A 644 10.35 64.00 17.35
CA HIS A 644 10.49 65.03 16.31
C HIS A 644 9.42 66.12 16.43
N GLN A 645 8.20 65.76 16.84
CA GLN A 645 7.09 66.69 17.11
C GLN A 645 7.22 67.42 18.46
N GLY A 646 8.27 67.16 19.24
CA GLY A 646 8.56 67.87 20.50
C GLY A 646 8.13 67.13 21.77
N ASP A 647 7.62 65.90 21.69
CA ASP A 647 7.40 65.08 22.89
C ASP A 647 8.72 64.55 23.44
N LEU A 648 9.31 65.32 24.36
CA LEU A 648 10.53 64.95 25.08
C LEU A 648 10.26 64.28 26.43
N LYS A 649 9.00 64.20 26.87
CA LYS A 649 8.62 63.70 28.20
C LYS A 649 8.50 62.18 28.22
N THR A 650 8.02 61.58 27.13
CA THR A 650 7.85 60.13 27.03
C THR A 650 9.20 59.41 26.96
N VAL A 651 9.49 58.55 27.93
CA VAL A 651 10.71 57.72 27.95
C VAL A 651 10.60 56.59 26.91
N ILE A 652 11.68 56.36 26.17
CA ILE A 652 11.76 55.28 25.17
C ILE A 652 12.54 54.12 25.79
N TYR A 653 11.84 53.03 26.09
CA TYR A 653 12.45 51.82 26.66
C TYR A 653 12.87 50.83 25.56
N PRO A 654 14.06 50.22 25.65
CA PRO A 654 14.44 49.13 24.76
C PRO A 654 13.61 47.88 25.04
N GLU A 655 12.77 47.46 24.09
CA GLU A 655 11.94 46.25 24.23
C GLU A 655 12.76 44.95 24.18
N ARG A 656 13.91 44.93 23.48
CA ARG A 656 14.74 43.74 23.24
C ARG A 656 16.23 44.11 23.15
N LEU A 657 17.12 43.19 23.52
CA LEU A 657 18.59 43.34 23.39
C LEU A 657 19.08 42.96 21.99
N ASN A 658 18.54 43.63 20.97
CA ASN A 658 18.92 43.45 19.56
C ASN A 658 19.21 44.79 18.88
N GLU A 659 19.43 44.79 17.57
CA GLU A 659 19.77 46.00 16.81
C GLU A 659 18.69 47.10 16.92
N ILE A 660 17.42 46.74 17.11
CA ILE A 660 16.33 47.70 17.34
C ILE A 660 16.41 48.26 18.76
N GLY A 661 16.75 47.44 19.75
CA GLY A 661 17.09 47.88 21.10
C GLY A 661 18.19 48.92 21.11
N THR A 662 19.29 48.66 20.41
CA THR A 662 20.39 49.61 20.26
C THR A 662 19.93 50.94 19.64
N LEU A 663 19.09 50.87 18.60
CA LEU A 663 18.49 52.08 18.00
C LEU A 663 17.60 52.84 18.98
N SER A 664 16.82 52.14 19.81
CA SER A 664 15.97 52.77 20.83
C SER A 664 16.78 53.49 21.91
N GLN A 665 17.91 52.94 22.33
CA GLN A 665 18.83 53.57 23.28
C GLN A 665 19.49 54.82 22.68
N CYS A 666 19.94 54.75 21.41
CA CYS A 666 20.46 55.92 20.71
C CYS A 666 19.40 57.03 20.57
N LEU A 667 18.15 56.67 20.28
CA LEU A 667 17.04 57.61 20.18
C LEU A 667 16.71 58.26 21.53
N ASP A 668 16.70 57.49 22.63
CA ASP A 668 16.48 58.03 23.97
C ASP A 668 17.63 58.97 24.40
N LYS A 669 18.87 58.67 24.00
CA LYS A 669 20.02 59.57 24.21
C LYS A 669 19.82 60.91 23.50
N VAL A 670 19.34 60.91 22.26
CA VAL A 670 18.99 62.15 21.52
C VAL A 670 17.85 62.91 22.21
N ARG A 671 16.81 62.21 22.68
CA ARG A 671 15.71 62.82 23.45
C ARG A 671 16.24 63.52 24.72
N ARG A 672 17.10 62.85 25.51
CA ARG A 672 17.70 63.42 26.73
C ARG A 672 18.57 64.63 26.42
N GLN A 673 19.39 64.57 25.37
CA GLN A 673 20.21 65.71 24.93
C GLN A 673 19.34 66.93 24.59
N ARG A 674 18.23 66.73 23.88
CA ARG A 674 17.28 67.83 23.58
C ARG A 674 16.57 68.37 24.82
N THR A 675 16.31 67.52 25.81
CA THR A 675 15.70 67.94 27.09
C THR A 675 16.69 68.78 27.92
N ALA A 676 17.98 68.47 27.82
CA ALA A 676 19.05 69.14 28.56
C ALA A 676 19.53 70.47 27.93
N THR A 677 19.14 70.77 26.70
CA THR A 677 19.40 72.08 26.06
C THR A 677 18.24 73.03 26.40
N PRO A 678 18.36 73.94 27.39
CA PRO A 678 17.33 74.93 27.66
C PRO A 678 17.18 75.86 26.46
N ALA A 679 15.95 76.24 26.14
CA ALA A 679 15.68 77.29 25.16
C ALA A 679 16.44 78.58 25.55
N PRO A 680 17.01 79.33 24.59
CA PRO A 680 17.60 80.62 24.91
C PRO A 680 16.52 81.49 25.55
N VAL A 681 16.80 81.95 26.77
CA VAL A 681 15.97 82.93 27.47
C VAL A 681 15.88 84.16 26.57
N PRO A 682 14.69 84.64 26.18
CA PRO A 682 14.58 85.92 25.50
C PRO A 682 15.05 86.99 26.48
N LEU A 683 16.15 87.67 26.15
CA LEU A 683 16.59 88.89 26.83
C LEU A 683 15.45 89.92 26.72
N LEU A 684 14.72 90.11 27.82
CA LEU A 684 13.84 91.24 28.02
C LEU A 684 14.67 92.35 28.68
N VAL A 685 14.96 93.37 27.87
CA VAL A 685 15.48 94.73 28.14
C VAL A 685 16.86 94.82 28.79
#